data_AF-A0A8T0S0Q3-F1
#
_entry.id   AF-A0A8T0S0Q3-F1
#
_cell.length_a   1.000
_cell.length_b   1.000
_cell.length_c   1.000
_cell.angle_alpha   90.00
_cell.angle_beta   90.00
_cell.angle_gamma   90.00
#
_symmetry.space_group_name_H-M   'P 1'
#
loop_
_entity.id
_entity.type
_entity.pdbx_description
1 polymer ?
#
loop_
_entity_poly.entity_id
_entity_poly.type
_entity_poly.pdbx_seq_one_letter_code
_entity_poly.pdbx_strand_id
1 'polypeptide(L)'
;MARNAVDKATSIDAQLRLLAPQKLSDDDKLVEYDALLLDRFLDILQDLHGEDIRETVQECYELAAEYESKLDPKMLDEIGNVLTSLDPGDSIVITKSFSHMLILANLAEEVQIAYRRRIKLKKGDFVDENSATTESDIEETLKRLVHQLKKSPMEVFDALKNQTVDLVLTAHPTQSVRRSLLQKHGRIRDCLSQLYAKDITPDEKQELDEALQREIQAAFRTDEIRRAPPTPQDEMRAGMSYFHETIWKGVPKFLRRVDTALKNIGINERVPYNAPLIQFSSWMGGDRDGNPRVTPEVTRDVCLLARMMAANLYNAQIEDLMFELSMWRCSDELRVKVDQLHHSSKKDTTKHYIEFWKQVPPSEPYRVILSEVRDKLYNTRERARHLLASGFSEIPEEATFTDVEQFLEPLELCYRSLCACGDCSVADGNLLDFLRQVSTFGLSLVRLDIRQESDRHTDVMDAITEYLGIGSYREWPEEKRQEWLLSELNGKRPLFGPDLPKSDEIADVLETFHVLAELPSDSFGAYVISMATAPSDVLAVELLQRECHVKKPLRVVPLFEKLADLEAAPAALARLFSVEWYRNRISGKQEVMIGYSDSGKDAGRFSAAWQLYKAQEELIKVAKLYGVKLTMFHGRGGTVGRGGGPTHLAILSQPPETIHGSLRVTVQGEVIEQSFGEEHLCFRTLQRFTAASLEHGMHPPISPKPEWRALMDEMAIVATKEYRSIVFEEPRFVEYFRLVSLQFSLLVFSLSHTFTSLQLLSSLAFHFFSVYWIFYNLVLKIN
;
A
#
# COMPACT_ATOMS: atom_id res chain seq x y z
N MET A 1 -0.76 -54.42 -21.93
CA MET A 1 -1.50 -53.53 -21.00
C MET A 1 -1.19 -53.84 -19.53
N ALA A 2 0.08 -53.97 -19.12
CA ALA A 2 0.47 -54.03 -17.70
C ALA A 2 1.96 -53.66 -17.45
N ARG A 3 2.63 -53.03 -18.43
CA ARG A 3 4.06 -52.68 -18.36
C ARG A 3 4.39 -51.22 -18.72
N ASN A 4 3.38 -50.42 -19.11
CA ASN A 4 3.57 -48.99 -19.43
C ASN A 4 2.97 -48.04 -18.37
N ALA A 5 2.43 -48.57 -17.27
CA ALA A 5 1.87 -47.74 -16.19
C ALA A 5 2.90 -47.39 -15.10
N VAL A 6 4.13 -47.93 -15.18
CA VAL A 6 5.17 -47.75 -14.15
C VAL A 6 6.23 -46.71 -14.57
N ASP A 7 6.35 -46.40 -15.86
CA ASP A 7 7.37 -45.47 -16.39
C ASP A 7 6.82 -44.07 -16.74
N LYS A 8 5.51 -43.82 -16.62
CA LYS A 8 4.89 -42.50 -16.85
C LYS A 8 4.73 -41.64 -15.60
N ALA A 9 5.05 -42.18 -14.42
CA ALA A 9 5.12 -41.40 -13.18
C ALA A 9 6.53 -40.81 -13.02
N THR A 10 6.96 -39.97 -13.96
CA THR A 10 7.98 -38.98 -13.61
C THR A 10 7.34 -38.07 -12.56
N SER A 11 7.70 -38.29 -11.29
CA SER A 11 7.24 -37.45 -10.19
C SER A 11 7.42 -35.97 -10.57
N ILE A 12 6.45 -35.11 -10.25
CA ILE A 12 6.53 -33.65 -10.46
C ILE A 12 7.84 -33.09 -9.89
N ASP A 13 8.33 -33.66 -8.78
CA ASP A 13 9.64 -33.38 -8.20
C ASP A 13 10.79 -33.57 -9.22
N ALA A 14 10.77 -34.63 -10.02
CA ALA A 14 11.80 -34.89 -11.02
C ALA A 14 11.79 -33.84 -12.15
N GLN A 15 10.60 -33.41 -12.60
CA GLN A 15 10.47 -32.38 -13.63
C GLN A 15 10.92 -31.00 -13.11
N LEU A 16 10.50 -30.63 -11.90
CA LEU A 16 10.95 -29.40 -11.25
C LEU A 16 12.47 -29.40 -11.03
N ARG A 17 13.07 -30.54 -10.70
CA ARG A 17 14.54 -30.67 -10.60
C ARG A 17 15.26 -30.57 -11.93
N LEU A 18 14.61 -30.86 -13.06
CA LEU A 18 15.20 -30.60 -14.38
C LEU A 18 15.26 -29.10 -14.68
N LEU A 19 14.23 -28.35 -14.28
CA LEU A 19 14.17 -26.89 -14.41
C LEU A 19 15.14 -26.19 -13.43
N ALA A 20 15.20 -26.66 -12.18
CA ALA A 20 16.05 -26.12 -11.12
C ALA A 20 16.97 -27.20 -10.51
N PRO A 21 18.06 -27.60 -11.20
CA PRO A 21 18.88 -28.74 -10.81
C PRO A 21 19.79 -28.49 -9.59
N GLN A 22 19.98 -27.23 -9.20
CA GLN A 22 20.89 -26.85 -8.12
C GLN A 22 20.13 -26.15 -7.00
N LYS A 23 20.39 -26.57 -5.76
CA LYS A 23 19.96 -25.84 -4.57
C LYS A 23 20.71 -24.52 -4.48
N LEU A 24 19.98 -23.44 -4.18
CA LEU A 24 20.57 -22.11 -4.01
C LEU A 24 21.12 -21.89 -2.59
N SER A 25 20.66 -22.69 -1.62
CA SER A 25 21.17 -22.72 -0.24
C SER A 25 21.01 -24.12 0.37
N ASP A 26 21.75 -24.41 1.46
CA ASP A 26 21.69 -25.72 2.14
C ASP A 26 20.29 -26.05 2.69
N ASP A 27 19.51 -25.01 3.00
CA ASP A 27 18.13 -25.07 3.50
C ASP A 27 17.09 -24.80 2.41
N ASP A 28 17.49 -24.82 1.13
CA ASP A 28 16.58 -24.70 0.01
C ASP A 28 15.70 -25.94 -0.11
N LYS A 29 14.40 -25.73 0.10
CA LYS A 29 13.33 -26.72 0.08
C LYS A 29 12.24 -26.37 -0.93
N LEU A 30 12.46 -25.37 -1.79
CA LEU A 30 11.40 -24.84 -2.66
C LEU A 30 10.81 -25.91 -3.58
N VAL A 31 11.68 -26.70 -4.22
CA VAL A 31 11.27 -27.82 -5.08
C VAL A 31 10.49 -28.86 -4.29
N GLU A 32 10.94 -29.21 -3.08
CA GLU A 32 10.24 -30.17 -2.22
C GLU A 32 8.86 -29.66 -1.78
N TYR A 33 8.74 -28.36 -1.49
CA TYR A 33 7.47 -27.71 -1.14
C TYR A 33 6.50 -27.70 -2.30
N ASP A 34 6.95 -27.23 -3.48
CA ASP A 34 6.11 -27.10 -4.66
C ASP A 34 5.64 -28.48 -5.14
N ALA A 35 6.54 -29.46 -5.19
CA ALA A 35 6.18 -30.83 -5.54
C ALA A 35 5.13 -31.43 -4.59
N LEU A 36 5.24 -31.21 -3.28
CA LEU A 36 4.25 -31.69 -2.31
C LEU A 36 2.88 -31.05 -2.53
N LEU A 37 2.84 -29.72 -2.72
CA LEU A 37 1.58 -29.00 -2.92
C LEU A 37 0.90 -29.43 -4.23
N LEU A 38 1.67 -29.58 -5.31
CA LEU A 38 1.16 -30.03 -6.60
C LEU A 38 0.66 -31.48 -6.56
N ASP A 39 1.39 -32.38 -5.90
CA ASP A 39 0.96 -33.78 -5.70
C ASP A 39 -0.39 -33.85 -4.98
N ARG A 40 -0.51 -33.15 -3.84
CA ARG A 40 -1.77 -33.06 -3.09
C ARG A 40 -2.89 -32.41 -3.90
N PHE A 41 -2.58 -31.38 -4.69
CA PHE A 41 -3.58 -30.73 -5.52
C PHE A 41 -4.09 -31.63 -6.64
N LEU A 42 -3.23 -32.40 -7.31
CA LEU A 42 -3.65 -33.35 -8.35
C LEU A 42 -4.51 -34.49 -7.80
N ASP A 43 -4.20 -34.99 -6.61
CA ASP A 43 -5.05 -35.98 -5.94
C ASP A 43 -6.45 -35.41 -5.64
N ILE A 44 -6.52 -34.18 -5.14
CA ILE A 44 -7.79 -33.46 -4.93
C ILE A 44 -8.53 -33.26 -6.26
N LEU A 45 -7.82 -32.92 -7.34
CA LEU A 45 -8.41 -32.72 -8.66
C LEU A 45 -9.02 -34.02 -9.20
N GLN A 46 -8.31 -35.15 -9.04
CA GLN A 46 -8.82 -36.47 -9.40
C GLN A 46 -10.08 -36.82 -8.61
N ASP A 47 -10.10 -36.59 -7.30
CA ASP A 47 -11.26 -36.89 -6.45
C ASP A 47 -12.50 -36.07 -6.84
N LEU A 48 -12.30 -34.83 -7.31
CA LEU A 48 -13.38 -33.91 -7.63
C LEU A 48 -13.88 -34.03 -9.08
N HIS A 49 -12.99 -34.29 -10.02
CA HIS A 49 -13.26 -34.18 -11.47
C HIS A 49 -12.90 -35.42 -12.28
N GLY A 50 -12.36 -36.47 -11.64
CA GLY A 50 -11.98 -37.72 -12.29
C GLY A 50 -10.55 -37.73 -12.82
N GLU A 51 -10.10 -38.92 -13.24
CA GLU A 51 -8.74 -39.18 -13.71
C GLU A 51 -8.43 -38.46 -15.02
N ASP A 52 -9.37 -38.38 -15.96
CA ASP A 52 -9.17 -37.74 -17.27
C ASP A 52 -8.75 -36.26 -17.16
N ILE A 53 -9.40 -35.49 -16.27
CA ILE A 53 -9.07 -34.07 -16.03
C ILE A 53 -7.72 -33.93 -15.33
N ARG A 54 -7.43 -34.81 -14.36
CA ARG A 54 -6.12 -34.85 -13.69
C ARG A 54 -5.01 -35.11 -14.71
N GLU A 55 -5.16 -36.12 -15.56
CA GLU A 55 -4.20 -36.46 -16.61
C GLU A 55 -4.01 -35.31 -17.60
N THR A 56 -5.10 -34.64 -18.01
CA THR A 56 -5.02 -33.51 -18.94
C THR A 56 -4.26 -32.32 -18.35
N VAL A 57 -4.53 -31.98 -17.08
CA VAL A 57 -3.79 -30.91 -16.37
C VAL A 57 -2.32 -31.28 -16.22
N GLN A 58 -2.04 -32.53 -15.87
CA GLN A 58 -0.68 -33.03 -15.76
C GLN A 58 0.04 -32.97 -17.11
N GLU A 59 -0.55 -33.49 -18.19
CA GLU A 59 0.04 -33.44 -19.54
C GLU A 59 0.35 -32.01 -19.98
N CYS A 60 -0.57 -31.07 -19.78
CA CYS A 60 -0.34 -29.66 -20.10
C CYS A 60 0.83 -29.07 -19.28
N TYR A 61 0.95 -29.44 -18.00
CA TYR A 61 2.03 -29.00 -17.13
C TYR A 61 3.38 -29.56 -17.59
N GLU A 62 3.41 -30.85 -17.95
CA GLU A 62 4.61 -31.54 -18.44
C GLU A 62 5.10 -30.94 -19.76
N LEU A 63 4.20 -30.71 -20.72
CA LEU A 63 4.52 -30.06 -21.99
C LEU A 63 5.03 -28.64 -21.79
N ALA A 64 4.45 -27.87 -20.85
CA ALA A 64 4.92 -26.53 -20.52
C ALA A 64 6.32 -26.55 -19.88
N ALA A 65 6.58 -27.49 -18.97
CA ALA A 65 7.91 -27.66 -18.37
C ALA A 65 8.97 -28.11 -19.40
N GLU A 66 8.60 -28.98 -20.35
CA GLU A 66 9.47 -29.37 -21.46
C GLU A 66 9.75 -28.20 -22.40
N TYR A 67 8.73 -27.38 -22.68
CA TYR A 67 8.89 -26.15 -23.44
C TYR A 67 9.91 -25.22 -22.78
N GLU A 68 9.80 -24.94 -21.48
CA GLU A 68 10.78 -24.08 -20.78
C GLU A 68 12.20 -24.66 -20.83
N SER A 69 12.34 -25.98 -20.84
CA SER A 69 13.64 -26.65 -20.90
C SER A 69 14.29 -26.63 -22.31
N LYS A 70 13.48 -26.75 -23.37
CA LYS A 70 13.97 -26.95 -24.76
C LYS A 70 13.73 -25.76 -25.68
N LEU A 71 12.78 -24.89 -25.34
CA LEU A 71 12.26 -23.77 -26.13
C LEU A 71 11.82 -24.19 -27.55
N ASP A 72 11.29 -25.41 -27.70
CA ASP A 72 10.77 -25.91 -28.99
C ASP A 72 9.30 -25.47 -29.16
N PRO A 73 8.98 -24.60 -30.14
CA PRO A 73 7.63 -24.10 -30.36
C PRO A 73 6.59 -25.21 -30.63
N LYS A 74 7.01 -26.39 -31.08
CA LYS A 74 6.09 -27.52 -31.29
C LYS A 74 5.34 -27.93 -30.02
N MET A 75 5.96 -27.78 -28.85
CA MET A 75 5.31 -28.07 -27.58
C MET A 75 4.15 -27.10 -27.32
N LEU A 76 4.28 -25.83 -27.73
CA LEU A 76 3.18 -24.86 -27.65
C LEU A 76 2.05 -25.20 -28.62
N ASP A 77 2.36 -25.69 -29.82
CA ASP A 77 1.34 -26.18 -30.77
C ASP A 77 0.59 -27.39 -30.19
N GLU A 78 1.30 -28.32 -29.54
CA GLU A 78 0.69 -29.48 -28.86
C GLU A 78 -0.24 -29.04 -27.72
N ILE A 79 0.23 -28.15 -26.83
CA ILE A 79 -0.62 -27.55 -25.78
C ILE A 79 -1.83 -26.86 -26.39
N GLY A 80 -1.65 -26.08 -27.47
CA GLY A 80 -2.73 -25.39 -28.16
C GLY A 80 -3.79 -26.35 -28.73
N ASN A 81 -3.37 -27.49 -29.28
CA ASN A 81 -4.29 -28.53 -29.76
C ASN A 81 -5.08 -29.16 -28.61
N VAL A 82 -4.45 -29.43 -27.46
CA VAL A 82 -5.17 -29.92 -26.28
C VAL A 82 -6.19 -28.87 -25.82
N LEU A 83 -5.76 -27.64 -25.58
CA LEU A 83 -6.61 -26.57 -25.05
C LEU A 83 -7.80 -26.22 -25.96
N THR A 84 -7.62 -26.26 -27.28
CA THR A 84 -8.70 -25.96 -28.24
C THR A 84 -9.68 -27.12 -28.44
N SER A 85 -9.32 -28.34 -28.02
CA SER A 85 -10.19 -29.51 -28.09
C SER A 85 -11.17 -29.63 -26.91
N LEU A 86 -10.92 -28.88 -25.83
CA LEU A 86 -11.72 -28.90 -24.61
C LEU A 86 -13.09 -28.24 -24.82
N ASP A 87 -14.12 -28.77 -24.16
CA ASP A 87 -15.39 -28.06 -24.06
C ASP A 87 -15.28 -26.89 -23.05
N PRO A 88 -16.25 -25.95 -23.04
CA PRO A 88 -16.18 -24.78 -22.17
C PRO A 88 -16.13 -25.10 -20.66
N GLY A 89 -16.76 -26.19 -20.22
CA GLY A 89 -16.73 -26.63 -18.82
C GLY A 89 -15.34 -27.05 -18.41
N ASP A 90 -14.72 -27.94 -19.20
CA ASP A 90 -13.37 -28.44 -18.96
C ASP A 90 -12.32 -27.32 -19.08
N SER A 91 -12.50 -26.41 -20.03
CA SER A 91 -11.65 -25.22 -20.20
C SER A 91 -11.60 -24.37 -18.91
N ILE A 92 -12.73 -24.18 -18.24
CA ILE A 92 -12.80 -23.43 -16.98
C ILE A 92 -12.07 -24.19 -15.87
N VAL A 93 -12.27 -25.50 -15.76
CA VAL A 93 -11.63 -26.32 -14.73
C VAL A 93 -10.11 -26.31 -14.91
N ILE A 94 -9.62 -26.55 -16.13
CA ILE A 94 -8.19 -26.58 -16.44
C ILE A 94 -7.55 -25.21 -16.20
N THR A 95 -8.18 -24.12 -16.66
CA THR A 95 -7.68 -22.76 -16.41
C THR A 95 -7.61 -22.46 -14.91
N LYS A 96 -8.66 -22.84 -14.16
CA LYS A 96 -8.71 -22.66 -12.70
C LYS A 96 -7.64 -23.49 -11.99
N SER A 97 -7.38 -24.70 -12.45
CA SER A 97 -6.33 -25.57 -11.91
C SER A 97 -4.94 -24.94 -12.05
N PHE A 98 -4.57 -24.45 -13.23
CA PHE A 98 -3.28 -23.76 -13.41
C PHE A 98 -3.15 -22.47 -12.59
N SER A 99 -4.24 -21.70 -12.47
CA SER A 99 -4.27 -20.52 -11.58
C SER A 99 -4.02 -20.91 -10.13
N HIS A 100 -4.62 -21.99 -9.65
CA HIS A 100 -4.44 -22.47 -8.27
C HIS A 100 -3.03 -23.03 -8.04
N MET A 101 -2.51 -23.82 -8.98
CA MET A 101 -1.13 -24.32 -8.94
C MET A 101 -0.12 -23.17 -8.83
N LEU A 102 -0.31 -22.08 -9.57
CA LEU A 102 0.53 -20.88 -9.46
C LEU A 102 0.42 -20.21 -8.09
N ILE A 103 -0.78 -20.15 -7.50
CA ILE A 103 -0.96 -19.64 -6.13
C ILE A 103 -0.20 -20.51 -5.14
N LEU A 104 -0.32 -21.85 -5.23
CA LEU A 104 0.40 -22.78 -4.36
C LEU A 104 1.92 -22.63 -4.49
N ALA A 105 2.44 -22.48 -5.70
CA ALA A 105 3.85 -22.21 -5.96
C ALA A 105 4.30 -20.89 -5.29
N ASN A 106 3.50 -19.82 -5.38
CA ASN A 106 3.78 -18.55 -4.71
C ASN A 106 3.80 -18.72 -3.17
N LEU A 107 2.87 -19.51 -2.59
CA LEU A 107 2.86 -19.77 -1.15
C LEU A 107 4.10 -20.58 -0.71
N ALA A 108 4.55 -21.53 -1.53
CA ALA A 108 5.80 -22.25 -1.29
C ALA A 108 7.01 -21.31 -1.33
N GLU A 109 7.05 -20.37 -2.29
CA GLU A 109 8.08 -19.34 -2.38
C GLU A 109 8.09 -18.45 -1.12
N GLU A 110 6.92 -17.98 -0.68
CA GLU A 110 6.78 -17.17 0.53
C GLU A 110 7.32 -17.88 1.76
N VAL A 111 6.97 -19.15 1.97
CA VAL A 111 7.49 -19.98 3.09
C VAL A 111 9.00 -20.15 2.96
N GLN A 112 9.51 -20.46 1.77
CA GLN A 112 10.94 -20.59 1.54
C GLN A 112 11.68 -19.28 1.87
N ILE A 113 11.18 -18.13 1.45
CA ILE A 113 11.81 -16.82 1.73
C ILE A 113 11.73 -16.51 3.22
N ALA A 114 10.58 -16.74 3.87
CA ALA A 114 10.34 -16.46 5.28
C ALA A 114 11.33 -17.21 6.20
N TYR A 115 11.60 -18.48 5.89
CA TYR A 115 12.43 -19.36 6.73
C TYR A 115 13.88 -19.56 6.23
N ARG A 116 14.24 -19.04 5.04
CA ARG A 116 15.62 -19.08 4.56
C ARG A 116 16.57 -18.43 5.56
N ARG A 117 17.61 -19.17 5.96
CA ARG A 117 18.66 -18.68 6.84
C ARG A 117 19.48 -17.60 6.14
N ARG A 118 19.75 -16.51 6.86
CA ARG A 118 20.68 -15.48 6.39
C ARG A 118 22.12 -15.98 6.53
N ILE A 119 22.77 -16.25 5.41
CA ILE A 119 24.20 -16.57 5.34
C ILE A 119 24.97 -15.26 5.18
N LYS A 120 25.89 -14.95 6.09
CA LYS A 120 26.60 -13.65 6.14
C LYS A 120 27.72 -13.47 5.09
N LEU A 121 27.63 -14.16 3.95
CA LEU A 121 28.59 -13.98 2.84
C LEU A 121 28.23 -12.70 2.07
N LYS A 122 28.57 -11.55 2.65
CA LYS A 122 28.38 -10.21 2.07
C LYS A 122 29.66 -9.73 1.39
N LYS A 123 29.54 -9.00 0.28
CA LYS A 123 30.70 -8.38 -0.39
C LYS A 123 31.20 -7.13 0.35
N GLY A 124 30.35 -6.54 1.19
CA GLY A 124 30.63 -5.34 1.96
C GLY A 124 30.42 -4.04 1.18
N ASP A 125 29.67 -4.08 0.08
CA ASP A 125 29.34 -2.92 -0.76
C ASP A 125 27.82 -2.76 -0.94
N PHE A 126 27.40 -1.70 -1.62
CA PHE A 126 25.97 -1.40 -1.82
C PHE A 126 25.23 -2.45 -2.67
N VAL A 127 25.94 -3.34 -3.38
CA VAL A 127 25.33 -4.40 -4.18
C VAL A 127 24.69 -5.45 -3.27
N ASP A 128 25.16 -5.59 -2.03
CA ASP A 128 24.52 -6.46 -1.03
C ASP A 128 23.08 -6.04 -0.74
N GLU A 129 22.75 -4.75 -0.87
CA GLU A 129 21.40 -4.22 -0.67
C GLU A 129 20.46 -4.52 -1.85
N ASN A 130 20.97 -5.19 -2.89
CA ASN A 130 20.22 -5.67 -4.06
C ASN A 130 19.67 -7.11 -3.89
N SER A 131 19.58 -7.65 -2.68
CA SER A 131 18.87 -8.92 -2.47
C SER A 131 18.46 -9.06 -1.02
N ALA A 132 17.28 -9.61 -0.75
CA ALA A 132 16.84 -9.93 0.60
C ALA A 132 17.76 -10.94 1.32
N THR A 133 18.57 -11.69 0.57
CA THR A 133 19.55 -12.65 1.12
C THR A 133 20.79 -11.97 1.69
N THR A 134 21.16 -10.80 1.18
CA THR A 134 22.39 -10.06 1.54
C THR A 134 22.10 -8.70 2.16
N GLU A 135 20.87 -8.19 2.07
CA GLU A 135 20.49 -6.86 2.57
C GLU A 135 20.78 -6.72 4.06
N SER A 136 21.12 -5.50 4.46
CA SER A 136 21.36 -5.16 5.85
C SER A 136 20.06 -5.10 6.64
N ASP A 137 20.03 -5.76 7.79
CA ASP A 137 18.97 -5.49 8.76
C ASP A 137 19.15 -4.12 9.43
N ILE A 138 18.19 -3.73 10.27
CA ILE A 138 18.24 -2.42 10.93
C ILE A 138 19.48 -2.30 11.84
N GLU A 139 19.88 -3.34 12.55
CA GLU A 139 21.03 -3.29 13.46
C GLU A 139 22.36 -3.20 12.68
N GLU A 140 22.49 -3.97 11.60
CA GLU A 140 23.63 -3.89 10.68
C GLU A 140 23.75 -2.48 10.08
N THR A 141 22.61 -1.88 9.72
CA THR A 141 22.54 -0.49 9.23
C THR A 141 22.99 0.49 10.31
N LEU A 142 22.46 0.40 11.54
CA LEU A 142 22.88 1.28 12.64
C LEU A 142 24.37 1.15 12.95
N LYS A 143 24.89 -0.09 12.97
CA LYS A 143 26.32 -0.37 13.18
C LYS A 143 27.19 0.19 12.05
N ARG A 144 26.74 0.12 10.80
CA ARG A 144 27.43 0.75 9.65
C ARG A 144 27.48 2.27 9.83
N LEU A 145 26.36 2.91 10.14
CA LEU A 145 26.30 4.36 10.38
C LEU A 145 27.25 4.79 11.51
N VAL A 146 27.27 4.08 12.64
CA VAL A 146 28.09 4.44 13.81
C VAL A 146 29.56 4.08 13.63
N HIS A 147 29.87 2.82 13.25
CA HIS A 147 31.24 2.33 13.25
C HIS A 147 32.01 2.64 11.98
N GLN A 148 31.36 2.61 10.81
CA GLN A 148 32.02 2.86 9.52
C GLN A 148 31.92 4.33 9.13
N LEU A 149 30.72 4.93 9.20
CA LEU A 149 30.48 6.32 8.80
C LEU A 149 30.65 7.34 9.95
N LYS A 150 31.00 6.87 11.16
CA LYS A 150 31.34 7.69 12.32
C LYS A 150 30.23 8.67 12.75
N LYS A 151 28.96 8.34 12.49
CA LYS A 151 27.81 9.05 13.07
C LYS A 151 27.72 8.74 14.56
N SER A 152 27.35 9.71 15.37
CA SER A 152 27.09 9.46 16.78
C SER A 152 25.79 8.66 16.95
N PRO A 153 25.68 7.78 17.98
CA PRO A 153 24.43 7.10 18.28
C PRO A 153 23.24 8.04 18.48
N MET A 154 23.48 9.24 19.02
CA MET A 154 22.44 10.23 19.25
C MET A 154 21.94 10.87 17.95
N GLU A 155 22.82 11.18 17.00
CA GLU A 155 22.41 11.66 15.67
C GLU A 155 21.52 10.63 14.96
N VAL A 156 21.86 9.34 15.07
CA VAL A 156 21.07 8.23 14.53
C VAL A 156 19.69 8.16 15.20
N PHE A 157 19.64 8.28 16.52
CA PHE A 157 18.38 8.27 17.28
C PHE A 157 17.49 9.48 16.95
N ASP A 158 18.07 10.67 16.85
CA ASP A 158 17.35 11.90 16.49
C ASP A 158 16.81 11.86 15.05
N ALA A 159 17.55 11.29 14.11
CA ALA A 159 17.06 11.09 12.76
C ALA A 159 15.90 10.08 12.71
N LEU A 160 15.99 8.96 13.45
CA LEU A 160 14.90 7.99 13.57
C LEU A 160 13.63 8.62 14.16
N LYS A 161 13.75 9.46 15.20
CA LYS A 161 12.58 10.16 15.78
C LYS A 161 11.86 11.08 14.79
N ASN A 162 12.59 11.65 13.85
CA ASN A 162 12.06 12.59 12.86
C ASN A 162 11.78 11.94 11.49
N GLN A 163 12.02 10.63 11.38
CA GLN A 163 11.79 9.87 10.16
C GLN A 163 10.33 9.43 10.07
N THR A 164 9.79 9.44 8.86
CA THR A 164 8.50 8.84 8.52
C THR A 164 8.61 8.09 7.21
N VAL A 165 8.16 6.84 7.20
CA VAL A 165 7.85 6.06 6.00
C VAL A 165 6.33 5.94 5.90
N ASP A 166 5.74 6.50 4.85
CA ASP A 166 4.31 6.41 4.56
C ASP A 166 4.07 5.50 3.34
N LEU A 167 3.39 4.37 3.59
CA LEU A 167 3.12 3.33 2.61
C LEU A 167 1.68 3.46 2.11
N VAL A 168 1.53 3.85 0.84
CA VAL A 168 0.23 4.15 0.23
C VAL A 168 -0.31 2.93 -0.49
N LEU A 169 -1.32 2.26 0.09
CA LEU A 169 -1.91 1.05 -0.47
C LEU A 169 -2.87 1.38 -1.61
N THR A 170 -2.76 0.61 -2.69
CA THR A 170 -3.60 0.75 -3.88
C THR A 170 -4.40 -0.50 -4.20
N ALA A 171 -5.51 -0.32 -4.91
CA ALA A 171 -6.32 -1.41 -5.43
C ALA A 171 -5.51 -2.34 -6.34
N HIS A 172 -5.81 -3.63 -6.26
CA HIS A 172 -5.22 -4.65 -7.12
C HIS A 172 -5.85 -4.58 -8.52
N PRO A 173 -5.06 -4.55 -9.61
CA PRO A 173 -5.59 -4.32 -10.96
C PRO A 173 -6.47 -5.46 -11.51
N THR A 174 -6.24 -6.70 -11.08
CA THR A 174 -6.95 -7.90 -11.60
C THR A 174 -7.68 -8.74 -10.55
N GLN A 175 -7.31 -8.69 -9.27
CA GLN A 175 -7.83 -9.62 -8.24
C GLN A 175 -8.02 -8.94 -6.88
N SER A 176 -9.27 -8.87 -6.42
CA SER A 176 -9.58 -8.48 -5.05
C SER A 176 -9.64 -9.72 -4.15
N VAL A 177 -8.48 -10.18 -3.65
CA VAL A 177 -8.42 -11.34 -2.75
C VAL A 177 -9.17 -11.06 -1.46
N ARG A 178 -10.12 -11.93 -1.10
CA ARG A 178 -10.91 -11.78 0.14
C ARG A 178 -10.10 -12.26 1.33
N ARG A 179 -10.34 -11.66 2.50
CA ARG A 179 -9.79 -12.11 3.79
C ARG A 179 -9.91 -13.62 4.02
N SER A 180 -11.04 -14.23 3.65
CA SER A 180 -11.27 -15.67 3.81
C SER A 180 -10.30 -16.55 3.04
N LEU A 181 -9.77 -16.05 1.91
CA LEU A 181 -8.77 -16.73 1.10
C LEU A 181 -7.36 -16.48 1.66
N LEU A 182 -7.05 -15.24 2.08
CA LEU A 182 -5.80 -14.93 2.80
C LEU A 182 -5.60 -15.83 4.03
N GLN A 183 -6.66 -16.09 4.79
CA GLN A 183 -6.60 -17.00 5.93
C GLN A 183 -6.37 -18.46 5.54
N LYS A 184 -6.90 -18.90 4.38
CA LYS A 184 -6.62 -20.25 3.84
C LYS A 184 -5.17 -20.36 3.42
N HIS A 185 -4.67 -19.35 2.71
CA HIS A 185 -3.26 -19.25 2.32
C HIS A 185 -2.33 -19.27 3.55
N GLY A 186 -2.67 -18.51 4.60
CA GLY A 186 -1.98 -18.55 5.88
C GLY A 186 -1.91 -19.96 6.47
N ARG A 187 -3.05 -20.66 6.55
CA ARG A 187 -3.08 -22.05 7.06
C ARG A 187 -2.28 -23.03 6.19
N ILE A 188 -2.29 -22.87 4.87
CA ILE A 188 -1.46 -23.68 3.96
C ILE A 188 0.03 -23.45 4.26
N ARG A 189 0.46 -22.19 4.41
CA ARG A 189 1.85 -21.84 4.78
C ARG A 189 2.24 -22.39 6.15
N ASP A 190 1.35 -22.30 7.13
CA ASP A 190 1.57 -22.82 8.47
C ASP A 190 1.76 -24.34 8.44
N CYS A 191 0.86 -25.09 7.79
CA CYS A 191 0.98 -26.53 7.60
C CYS A 191 2.29 -26.90 6.91
N LEU A 192 2.64 -26.21 5.82
CA LEU A 192 3.87 -26.48 5.07
C LEU A 192 5.13 -26.26 5.92
N SER A 193 5.17 -25.18 6.71
CA SER A 193 6.30 -24.90 7.60
C SER A 193 6.43 -25.95 8.72
N GLN A 194 5.31 -26.41 9.30
CA GLN A 194 5.28 -27.37 10.38
C GLN A 194 5.63 -28.79 9.92
N LEU A 195 5.18 -29.20 8.73
CA LEU A 195 5.48 -30.51 8.14
C LEU A 195 6.98 -30.78 7.96
N TYR A 196 7.78 -29.72 7.82
CA TYR A 196 9.22 -29.80 7.63
C TYR A 196 10.02 -29.37 8.87
N ALA A 197 9.36 -29.29 10.04
CA ALA A 197 10.02 -29.18 11.33
C ALA A 197 10.92 -30.39 11.59
N LYS A 198 12.00 -30.20 12.36
CA LYS A 198 13.03 -31.23 12.55
C LYS A 198 12.54 -32.44 13.37
N ASP A 199 11.70 -32.20 14.37
CA ASP A 199 11.33 -33.18 15.39
C ASP A 199 9.81 -33.48 15.38
N ILE A 200 9.24 -33.64 14.18
CA ILE A 200 7.82 -33.95 13.99
C ILE A 200 7.54 -35.45 14.16
N THR A 201 6.52 -35.81 14.93
CA THR A 201 6.11 -37.21 15.08
C THR A 201 5.34 -37.72 13.84
N PRO A 202 5.29 -39.04 13.61
CA PRO A 202 4.52 -39.59 12.49
C PRO A 202 3.03 -39.21 12.52
N ASP A 203 2.42 -39.22 13.71
CA ASP A 203 1.00 -38.89 13.90
C ASP A 203 0.75 -37.39 13.60
N GLU A 204 1.57 -36.49 14.16
CA GLU A 204 1.48 -35.05 13.85
C GLU A 204 1.69 -34.77 12.35
N LYS A 205 2.61 -35.49 11.71
CA LYS A 205 2.84 -35.35 10.27
C LYS A 205 1.61 -35.77 9.46
N GLN A 206 0.96 -36.87 9.86
CA GLN A 206 -0.26 -37.32 9.20
C GLN A 206 -1.40 -36.30 9.40
N GLU A 207 -1.61 -35.83 10.63
CA GLU A 207 -2.64 -34.82 10.94
C GLU A 207 -2.41 -33.51 10.17
N LEU A 208 -1.16 -33.08 10.03
CA LEU A 208 -0.81 -31.87 9.26
C LEU A 208 -0.97 -32.07 7.75
N ASP A 209 -0.68 -33.26 7.21
CA ASP A 209 -0.91 -33.58 5.80
C ASP A 209 -2.42 -33.60 5.47
N GLU A 210 -3.24 -34.18 6.35
CA GLU A 210 -4.70 -34.16 6.24
C GLU A 210 -5.24 -32.71 6.34
N ALA A 211 -4.68 -31.90 7.25
CA ALA A 211 -5.03 -30.48 7.35
C ALA A 211 -4.65 -29.70 6.08
N LEU A 212 -3.47 -29.94 5.52
CA LEU A 212 -2.99 -29.31 4.28
C LEU A 212 -3.92 -29.63 3.10
N GLN A 213 -4.25 -30.92 2.90
CA GLN A 213 -5.18 -31.35 1.85
C GLN A 213 -6.54 -30.66 1.97
N ARG A 214 -7.08 -30.60 3.19
CA ARG A 214 -8.36 -29.94 3.46
C ARG A 214 -8.33 -28.44 3.14
N GLU A 215 -7.24 -27.74 3.47
CA GLU A 215 -7.12 -26.31 3.18
C GLU A 215 -6.91 -26.03 1.69
N ILE A 216 -6.11 -26.85 0.98
CA ILE A 216 -5.95 -26.76 -0.48
C ILE A 216 -7.32 -26.96 -1.16
N GLN A 217 -8.05 -28.01 -0.80
CA GLN A 217 -9.38 -28.27 -1.35
C GLN A 217 -10.36 -27.14 -1.04
N ALA A 218 -10.33 -26.59 0.19
CA ALA A 218 -11.18 -25.48 0.59
C ALA A 218 -10.86 -24.20 -0.20
N ALA A 219 -9.59 -23.93 -0.49
CA ALA A 219 -9.19 -22.83 -1.36
C ALA A 219 -9.69 -23.05 -2.79
N PHE A 220 -9.44 -24.23 -3.38
CA PHE A 220 -9.85 -24.55 -4.75
C PHE A 220 -11.37 -24.47 -4.97
N ARG A 221 -12.16 -24.94 -4.00
CA ARG A 221 -13.62 -24.88 -4.06
C ARG A 221 -14.21 -23.50 -3.73
N THR A 222 -13.40 -22.55 -3.28
CA THR A 222 -13.82 -21.16 -3.07
C THR A 222 -13.67 -20.37 -4.37
N ASP A 223 -14.70 -19.63 -4.78
CA ASP A 223 -14.62 -18.77 -5.97
C ASP A 223 -13.65 -17.59 -5.71
N GLU A 224 -12.46 -17.66 -6.32
CA GLU A 224 -11.45 -16.59 -6.30
C GLU A 224 -11.88 -15.38 -7.14
N ILE A 225 -12.40 -15.68 -8.33
CA ILE A 225 -12.94 -14.68 -9.25
C ILE A 225 -14.39 -14.41 -8.87
N ARG A 226 -14.71 -13.15 -8.56
CA ARG A 226 -16.09 -12.76 -8.26
C ARG A 226 -16.94 -12.85 -9.53
N ARG A 227 -18.13 -13.46 -9.41
CA ARG A 227 -19.13 -13.48 -10.49
C ARG A 227 -19.67 -12.09 -10.85
N ALA A 228 -19.61 -11.15 -9.90
CA ALA A 228 -19.94 -9.76 -10.09
C ALA A 228 -18.69 -8.90 -9.85
N PRO A 229 -18.49 -7.81 -10.61
CA PRO A 229 -17.36 -6.90 -10.41
C PRO A 229 -17.35 -6.37 -8.98
N PRO A 230 -16.18 -6.27 -8.33
CA PRO A 230 -16.10 -5.65 -7.01
C PRO A 230 -16.52 -4.17 -7.07
N THR A 231 -17.18 -3.71 -6.01
CA THR A 231 -17.42 -2.28 -5.78
C THR A 231 -16.15 -1.62 -5.25
N PRO A 232 -15.98 -0.29 -5.36
CA PRO A 232 -14.85 0.41 -4.73
C PRO A 232 -14.76 0.14 -3.22
N GLN A 233 -15.91 0.04 -2.53
CA GLN A 233 -15.98 -0.32 -1.11
C GLN A 233 -15.47 -1.74 -0.85
N ASP A 234 -15.74 -2.69 -1.75
CA ASP A 234 -15.21 -4.05 -1.64
C ASP A 234 -13.69 -4.10 -1.78
N GLU A 235 -13.12 -3.33 -2.70
CA GLU A 235 -11.66 -3.28 -2.89
C GLU A 235 -10.96 -2.64 -1.70
N MET A 236 -11.55 -1.58 -1.13
CA MET A 236 -11.07 -1.02 0.13
C MET A 236 -11.08 -2.08 1.25
N ARG A 237 -12.20 -2.80 1.43
CA ARG A 237 -12.29 -3.87 2.44
C ARG A 237 -11.29 -5.01 2.20
N ALA A 238 -11.05 -5.38 0.95
CA ALA A 238 -10.07 -6.38 0.59
C ALA A 238 -8.65 -5.92 0.95
N GLY A 239 -8.26 -4.71 0.56
CA GLY A 239 -6.97 -4.13 0.91
C GLY A 239 -6.75 -3.97 2.41
N MET A 240 -7.81 -3.68 3.19
CA MET A 240 -7.72 -3.62 4.66
C MET A 240 -7.50 -4.99 5.32
N SER A 241 -7.66 -6.10 4.60
CA SER A 241 -7.49 -7.45 5.16
C SER A 241 -6.05 -7.69 5.64
N TYR A 242 -5.05 -7.12 4.96
CA TYR A 242 -3.64 -7.22 5.36
C TYR A 242 -3.34 -6.56 6.71
N PHE A 243 -4.12 -5.55 7.11
CA PHE A 243 -4.00 -5.00 8.47
C PHE A 243 -4.38 -6.02 9.51
N HIS A 244 -5.53 -6.66 9.33
CA HIS A 244 -6.01 -7.64 10.27
C HIS A 244 -5.11 -8.87 10.35
N GLU A 245 -4.57 -9.34 9.22
CA GLU A 245 -3.82 -10.59 9.18
C GLU A 245 -2.35 -10.40 9.62
N THR A 246 -1.64 -9.35 9.20
CA THR A 246 -0.19 -9.23 9.47
C THR A 246 0.27 -7.86 9.97
N ILE A 247 -0.15 -6.75 9.35
CA ILE A 247 0.44 -5.42 9.60
C ILE A 247 0.16 -4.95 11.03
N TRP A 248 -1.05 -5.22 11.57
CA TRP A 248 -1.45 -4.82 12.92
C TRP A 248 -0.49 -5.31 14.01
N LYS A 249 -0.02 -6.56 13.90
CA LYS A 249 0.96 -7.18 14.81
C LYS A 249 2.40 -6.93 14.35
N GLY A 250 2.63 -6.80 13.05
CA GLY A 250 3.94 -6.61 12.44
C GLY A 250 4.61 -5.29 12.82
N VAL A 251 3.84 -4.19 12.86
CA VAL A 251 4.36 -2.86 13.22
C VAL A 251 4.96 -2.83 14.64
N PRO A 252 4.23 -3.14 15.73
CA PRO A 252 4.80 -3.09 17.07
C PRO A 252 5.98 -4.07 17.25
N LYS A 253 5.90 -5.26 16.64
CA LYS A 253 7.01 -6.25 16.62
C LYS A 253 8.26 -5.68 15.96
N PHE A 254 8.13 -4.95 14.86
CA PHE A 254 9.23 -4.26 14.20
C PHE A 254 9.78 -3.09 15.03
N LEU A 255 8.92 -2.23 15.59
CA LEU A 255 9.36 -1.11 16.44
C LEU A 255 10.12 -1.61 17.68
N ARG A 256 9.73 -2.75 18.24
CA ARG A 256 10.48 -3.43 19.31
C ARG A 256 11.85 -3.91 18.84
N ARG A 257 12.02 -4.32 17.58
CA ARG A 257 13.35 -4.61 17.00
C ARG A 257 14.21 -3.36 16.91
N VAL A 258 13.62 -2.21 16.55
CA VAL A 258 14.35 -0.93 16.52
C VAL A 258 14.87 -0.58 17.91
N ASP A 259 14.04 -0.73 18.96
CA ASP A 259 14.48 -0.53 20.35
C ASP A 259 15.69 -1.41 20.72
N THR A 260 15.67 -2.69 20.32
CA THR A 260 16.78 -3.61 20.56
C THR A 260 18.05 -3.17 19.81
N ALA A 261 17.92 -2.78 18.54
CA ALA A 261 19.04 -2.31 17.74
C ALA A 261 19.66 -1.03 18.31
N LEU A 262 18.85 -0.10 18.82
CA LEU A 262 19.28 1.12 19.51
C LEU A 262 20.08 0.81 20.78
N LYS A 263 19.60 -0.10 21.61
CA LYS A 263 20.35 -0.56 22.80
C LYS A 263 21.71 -1.14 22.45
N ASN A 264 21.80 -1.90 21.36
CA ASN A 264 23.03 -2.53 20.90
C ASN A 264 24.08 -1.53 20.38
N ILE A 265 23.70 -0.29 20.07
CA ILE A 265 24.63 0.81 19.74
C ILE A 265 24.83 1.82 20.90
N GLY A 266 24.31 1.51 22.09
CA GLY A 266 24.50 2.30 23.31
C GLY A 266 23.38 3.30 23.64
N ILE A 267 22.25 3.29 22.94
CA ILE A 267 21.07 4.11 23.26
C ILE A 267 20.14 3.31 24.18
N ASN A 268 20.06 3.71 25.46
CA ASN A 268 19.22 3.03 26.45
C ASN A 268 17.74 3.48 26.43
N GLU A 269 17.40 4.42 25.55
CA GLU A 269 16.04 4.89 25.32
C GLU A 269 15.35 4.07 24.22
N ARG A 270 14.03 3.94 24.32
CA ARG A 270 13.20 3.39 23.25
C ARG A 270 12.84 4.49 22.25
N VAL A 271 12.45 4.09 21.05
CA VAL A 271 11.77 5.04 20.15
C VAL A 271 10.47 5.50 20.84
N PRO A 272 10.25 6.82 20.99
CA PRO A 272 9.02 7.36 21.56
C PRO A 272 7.79 6.75 20.86
N TYR A 273 6.79 6.33 21.63
CA TYR A 273 5.61 5.64 21.08
C TYR A 273 4.80 6.52 20.12
N ASN A 274 4.95 7.83 20.21
CA ASN A 274 4.30 8.84 19.36
C ASN A 274 5.15 9.27 18.16
N ALA A 275 6.35 8.70 17.96
CA ALA A 275 7.14 8.96 16.77
C ALA A 275 6.47 8.27 15.55
N PRO A 276 6.09 9.01 14.49
CA PRO A 276 5.39 8.46 13.33
C PRO A 276 6.36 7.80 12.35
N LEU A 277 7.11 6.80 12.82
CA LEU A 277 8.17 6.15 12.03
C LEU A 277 7.62 5.43 10.79
N ILE A 278 6.45 4.81 10.96
CA ILE A 278 5.69 4.14 9.89
C ILE A 278 4.26 4.68 9.93
N GLN A 279 3.73 4.99 8.76
CA GLN A 279 2.35 5.40 8.51
C GLN A 279 1.81 4.64 7.30
N PHE A 280 0.49 4.54 7.21
CA PHE A 280 -0.18 3.94 6.07
C PHE A 280 -1.23 4.90 5.51
N SER A 281 -1.27 4.98 4.19
CA SER A 281 -2.29 5.71 3.45
C SER A 281 -2.99 4.77 2.47
N SER A 282 -4.09 5.21 1.88
CA SER A 282 -4.80 4.44 0.85
C SER A 282 -5.35 5.33 -0.26
N TRP A 283 -5.43 4.77 -1.46
CA TRP A 283 -6.13 5.34 -2.62
C TRP A 283 -7.50 4.70 -2.86
N MET A 284 -7.82 3.60 -2.18
CA MET A 284 -9.03 2.81 -2.43
C MET A 284 -10.28 3.57 -1.96
N GLY A 285 -11.05 4.11 -2.93
CA GLY A 285 -12.22 4.97 -2.69
C GLY A 285 -11.93 6.48 -2.64
N GLY A 286 -10.69 6.90 -2.90
CA GLY A 286 -10.28 8.31 -2.98
C GLY A 286 -9.69 8.70 -4.35
N ASP A 287 -9.06 7.76 -5.05
CA ASP A 287 -8.58 7.94 -6.43
C ASP A 287 -9.74 7.84 -7.42
N ARG A 288 -10.16 8.98 -7.96
CA ARG A 288 -11.28 9.13 -8.92
C ARG A 288 -10.83 9.59 -10.31
N ASP A 289 -9.53 9.82 -10.48
CA ASP A 289 -8.91 10.14 -11.76
C ASP A 289 -9.26 9.03 -12.77
N GLY A 290 -9.99 9.37 -13.84
CA GLY A 290 -10.45 8.42 -14.85
C GLY A 290 -11.50 7.39 -14.40
N ASN A 291 -12.00 7.47 -13.16
CA ASN A 291 -12.89 6.46 -12.60
C ASN A 291 -14.18 7.07 -12.03
N PRO A 292 -15.26 7.17 -12.84
CA PRO A 292 -16.54 7.72 -12.39
C PRO A 292 -17.25 6.84 -11.35
N ARG A 293 -16.79 5.60 -11.09
CA ARG A 293 -17.36 4.76 -10.03
C ARG A 293 -16.93 5.20 -8.63
N VAL A 294 -15.89 6.01 -8.49
CA VAL A 294 -15.46 6.57 -7.20
C VAL A 294 -16.18 7.90 -6.99
N THR A 295 -17.41 7.81 -6.50
CA THR A 295 -18.27 8.96 -6.23
C THR A 295 -17.96 9.59 -4.86
N PRO A 296 -18.51 10.77 -4.53
CA PRO A 296 -18.39 11.37 -3.20
C PRO A 296 -18.94 10.46 -2.09
N GLU A 297 -20.05 9.75 -2.36
CA GLU A 297 -20.62 8.77 -1.43
C GLU A 297 -19.67 7.60 -1.17
N VAL A 298 -19.02 7.07 -2.20
CA VAL A 298 -17.98 6.03 -2.04
C VAL A 298 -16.86 6.51 -1.11
N THR A 299 -16.38 7.75 -1.30
CA THR A 299 -15.35 8.34 -0.43
C THR A 299 -15.84 8.43 1.02
N ARG A 300 -17.10 8.83 1.24
CA ARG A 300 -17.70 8.83 2.58
C ARG A 300 -17.74 7.44 3.19
N ASP A 301 -18.23 6.46 2.45
CA ASP A 301 -18.38 5.07 2.89
C ASP A 301 -17.04 4.47 3.31
N VAL A 302 -16.00 4.63 2.49
CA VAL A 302 -14.69 4.03 2.81
C VAL A 302 -14.05 4.67 4.04
N CYS A 303 -14.23 5.97 4.27
CA CYS A 303 -13.76 6.62 5.50
C CYS A 303 -14.49 6.09 6.74
N LEU A 304 -15.81 5.91 6.66
CA LEU A 304 -16.61 5.33 7.75
C LEU A 304 -16.25 3.85 8.00
N LEU A 305 -16.04 3.07 6.93
CA LEU A 305 -15.57 1.69 7.01
C LEU A 305 -14.20 1.60 7.68
N ALA A 306 -13.25 2.47 7.32
CA ALA A 306 -11.91 2.50 7.90
C ALA A 306 -11.96 2.78 9.41
N ARG A 307 -12.78 3.75 9.84
CA ARG A 307 -13.03 4.04 11.26
C ARG A 307 -13.67 2.87 12.00
N MET A 308 -14.65 2.23 11.38
CA MET A 308 -15.31 1.05 11.96
C MET A 308 -14.33 -0.12 12.11
N MET A 309 -13.43 -0.33 11.14
CA MET A 309 -12.39 -1.37 11.20
C MET A 309 -11.34 -1.07 12.27
N ALA A 310 -10.89 0.19 12.38
CA ALA A 310 -9.98 0.64 13.42
C ALA A 310 -10.57 0.35 14.81
N ALA A 311 -11.79 0.84 15.06
CA ALA A 311 -12.48 0.65 16.34
C ALA A 311 -12.68 -0.83 16.69
N ASN A 312 -12.94 -1.69 15.70
CA ASN A 312 -13.02 -3.14 15.90
C ASN A 312 -11.69 -3.75 16.35
N LEU A 313 -10.57 -3.40 15.70
CA LEU A 313 -9.25 -3.92 16.05
C LEU A 313 -8.83 -3.45 17.46
N TYR A 314 -9.06 -2.18 17.77
CA TYR A 314 -8.82 -1.66 19.12
C TYR A 314 -9.71 -2.33 20.17
N ASN A 315 -10.99 -2.54 19.87
CA ASN A 315 -11.93 -3.17 20.81
C ASN A 315 -11.57 -4.65 21.07
N ALA A 316 -11.03 -5.37 20.10
CA ALA A 316 -10.54 -6.73 20.35
C ALA A 316 -9.31 -6.73 21.27
N GLN A 317 -8.36 -5.82 21.06
CA GLN A 317 -7.11 -5.81 21.82
C GLN A 317 -7.21 -5.15 23.20
N ILE A 318 -8.12 -4.20 23.40
CA ILE A 318 -8.34 -3.58 24.71
C ILE A 318 -8.85 -4.62 25.72
N GLU A 319 -9.61 -5.62 25.27
CA GLU A 319 -10.11 -6.71 26.12
C GLU A 319 -8.95 -7.55 26.67
N ASP A 320 -8.02 -7.99 25.80
CA ASP A 320 -6.80 -8.70 26.22
C ASP A 320 -5.97 -7.86 27.21
N LEU A 321 -5.84 -6.55 26.93
CA LEU A 321 -5.10 -5.63 27.80
C LEU A 321 -5.77 -5.46 29.18
N MET A 322 -7.11 -5.48 29.24
CA MET A 322 -7.85 -5.50 30.51
C MET A 322 -7.56 -6.76 31.31
N PHE A 323 -7.47 -7.93 30.67
CA PHE A 323 -7.11 -9.17 31.37
C PHE A 323 -5.71 -9.10 31.99
N GLU A 324 -4.74 -8.61 31.23
CA GLU A 324 -3.34 -8.51 31.66
C GLU A 324 -3.10 -7.46 32.75
N LEU A 325 -3.68 -6.26 32.61
CA LEU A 325 -3.47 -5.14 33.54
C LEU A 325 -4.34 -5.24 34.81
N SER A 326 -4.16 -6.35 35.54
CA SER A 326 -4.85 -6.68 36.80
C SER A 326 -4.24 -6.06 38.06
N MET A 327 -3.20 -5.24 37.91
CA MET A 327 -2.45 -4.64 39.01
C MET A 327 -3.31 -3.68 39.85
N TRP A 328 -3.11 -3.71 41.17
CA TRP A 328 -3.83 -2.85 42.13
C TRP A 328 -3.06 -1.59 42.54
N ARG A 329 -1.72 -1.58 42.36
CA ARG A 329 -0.87 -0.42 42.64
C ARG A 329 -0.96 0.58 41.50
N CYS A 330 -1.22 1.83 41.82
CA CYS A 330 -1.32 2.92 40.85
C CYS A 330 -0.78 4.23 41.43
N SER A 331 -0.49 5.19 40.56
CA SER A 331 -0.20 6.57 40.96
C SER A 331 -1.43 7.25 41.59
N ASP A 332 -1.19 8.29 42.38
CA ASP A 332 -2.25 9.10 42.99
C ASP A 332 -3.18 9.70 41.92
N GLU A 333 -2.59 10.11 40.79
CA GLU A 333 -3.33 10.66 39.65
C GLU A 333 -4.31 9.65 39.04
N LEU A 334 -3.85 8.43 38.76
CA LEU A 334 -4.70 7.36 38.25
C LEU A 334 -5.79 7.01 39.26
N ARG A 335 -5.45 7.00 40.56
CA ARG A 335 -6.42 6.75 41.65
C ARG A 335 -7.56 7.78 41.63
N VAL A 336 -7.23 9.07 41.54
CA VAL A 336 -8.23 10.15 41.49
C VAL A 336 -9.17 9.98 40.29
N LYS A 337 -8.64 9.64 39.12
CA LYS A 337 -9.44 9.41 37.91
C LYS A 337 -10.39 8.21 38.09
N VAL A 338 -9.90 7.11 38.65
CA VAL A 338 -10.72 5.91 38.94
C VAL A 338 -11.85 6.23 39.92
N ASP A 339 -11.55 6.99 40.97
CA ASP A 339 -12.56 7.42 41.94
C ASP A 339 -13.64 8.29 41.26
N GLN A 340 -13.26 9.24 40.39
CA GLN A 340 -14.21 10.07 39.64
C GLN A 340 -15.14 9.24 38.74
N LEU A 341 -14.59 8.23 38.04
CA LEU A 341 -15.38 7.33 37.21
C LEU A 341 -16.34 6.49 38.04
N HIS A 342 -15.87 5.94 39.15
CA HIS A 342 -16.70 5.15 40.05
C HIS A 342 -17.87 5.96 40.65
N HIS A 343 -17.66 7.25 40.97
CA HIS A 343 -18.71 8.12 41.50
C HIS A 343 -19.71 8.60 40.43
N SER A 344 -19.28 8.72 39.17
CA SER A 344 -20.11 9.12 38.04
C SER A 344 -20.90 7.96 37.43
N SER A 345 -20.45 6.71 37.59
CA SER A 345 -21.17 5.49 37.24
C SER A 345 -22.37 5.21 38.17
N LYS A 346 -23.37 6.10 38.19
CA LYS A 346 -24.68 5.82 38.79
C LYS A 346 -25.66 5.29 37.72
N LYS A 347 -25.92 3.98 37.80
CA LYS A 347 -27.03 3.22 37.20
C LYS A 347 -27.16 3.24 35.66
N ASP A 348 -27.00 2.04 35.11
CA ASP A 348 -27.66 1.52 33.89
C ASP A 348 -26.97 1.70 32.52
N THR A 349 -25.64 1.81 32.48
CA THR A 349 -24.90 1.79 31.20
C THR A 349 -23.97 0.60 31.12
N THR A 350 -24.09 -0.12 30.00
CA THR A 350 -23.24 -1.21 29.47
C THR A 350 -23.59 -2.65 29.90
N LYS A 351 -24.57 -3.25 29.19
CA LYS A 351 -24.97 -4.67 29.25
C LYS A 351 -24.38 -5.52 28.10
N HIS A 352 -23.23 -5.13 27.53
CA HIS A 352 -22.77 -5.66 26.24
C HIS A 352 -21.72 -6.78 26.32
N TYR A 353 -21.19 -7.14 27.51
CA TYR A 353 -20.10 -8.11 27.60
C TYR A 353 -20.24 -9.09 28.77
N ILE A 354 -20.00 -10.38 28.51
CA ILE A 354 -20.30 -11.50 29.43
C ILE A 354 -19.23 -11.68 30.52
N GLU A 355 -17.94 -11.51 30.23
CA GLU A 355 -16.87 -11.80 31.21
C GLU A 355 -16.61 -10.65 32.20
N PHE A 356 -16.89 -9.41 31.78
CA PHE A 356 -16.89 -8.20 32.62
C PHE A 356 -18.31 -7.66 32.84
N TRP A 357 -19.31 -8.55 32.87
CA TRP A 357 -20.73 -8.20 33.01
C TRP A 357 -21.07 -7.60 34.40
N LYS A 358 -20.22 -7.88 35.39
CA LYS A 358 -20.25 -7.24 36.70
C LYS A 358 -19.36 -6.00 36.68
N GLN A 359 -19.76 -4.98 37.42
CA GLN A 359 -18.97 -3.76 37.60
C GLN A 359 -17.54 -4.11 38.01
N VAL A 360 -16.55 -3.59 37.26
CA VAL A 360 -15.13 -3.76 37.57
C VAL A 360 -14.86 -3.13 38.93
N PRO A 361 -14.23 -3.86 39.88
CA PRO A 361 -14.02 -3.34 41.21
C PRO A 361 -13.00 -2.19 41.18
N PRO A 362 -13.20 -1.08 41.93
CA PRO A 362 -12.25 0.04 41.99
C PRO A 362 -10.88 -0.32 42.57
N SER A 363 -10.71 -1.52 43.14
CA SER A 363 -9.39 -2.08 43.50
C SER A 363 -8.52 -2.44 42.28
N GLU A 364 -9.10 -2.50 41.09
CA GLU A 364 -8.43 -2.78 39.81
C GLU A 364 -8.39 -1.51 38.94
N PRO A 365 -7.56 -0.50 39.29
CA PRO A 365 -7.61 0.84 38.73
C PRO A 365 -7.44 0.89 37.20
N TYR A 366 -6.51 0.10 36.64
CA TYR A 366 -6.26 0.07 35.20
C TYR A 366 -7.48 -0.47 34.44
N ARG A 367 -8.09 -1.56 34.92
CA ARG A 367 -9.30 -2.14 34.31
C ARG A 367 -10.48 -1.17 34.32
N VAL A 368 -10.62 -0.33 35.35
CA VAL A 368 -11.65 0.71 35.37
C VAL A 368 -11.44 1.71 34.24
N ILE A 369 -10.21 2.23 34.06
CA ILE A 369 -9.91 3.16 32.94
C ILE A 369 -10.15 2.48 31.59
N LEU A 370 -9.59 1.29 31.39
CA LEU A 370 -9.69 0.58 30.12
C LEU A 370 -11.12 0.17 29.79
N SER A 371 -11.97 -0.04 30.80
CA SER A 371 -13.40 -0.27 30.58
C SER A 371 -14.13 0.95 30.00
N GLU A 372 -13.77 2.17 30.41
CA GLU A 372 -14.29 3.41 29.80
C GLU A 372 -13.81 3.53 28.34
N VAL A 373 -12.53 3.24 28.10
CA VAL A 373 -11.94 3.25 26.76
C VAL A 373 -12.66 2.28 25.83
N ARG A 374 -12.87 1.04 26.29
CA ARG A 374 -13.62 0.02 25.55
C ARG A 374 -15.05 0.48 25.24
N ASP A 375 -15.76 1.04 26.22
CA ASP A 375 -17.15 1.49 26.03
C ASP A 375 -17.24 2.63 25.00
N LYS A 376 -16.28 3.57 25.02
CA LYS A 376 -16.17 4.61 23.98
C LYS A 376 -15.77 4.05 22.62
N LEU A 377 -14.89 3.06 22.54
CA LEU A 377 -14.54 2.37 21.28
C LEU A 377 -15.76 1.66 20.68
N TYR A 378 -16.55 0.98 21.50
CA TYR A 378 -17.81 0.37 21.08
C TYR A 378 -18.78 1.40 20.49
N ASN A 379 -18.99 2.52 21.19
CA ASN A 379 -19.84 3.62 20.69
C ASN A 379 -19.28 4.22 19.40
N THR A 380 -17.96 4.37 19.28
CA THR A 380 -17.30 4.87 18.06
C THR A 380 -17.57 3.95 16.88
N ARG A 381 -17.47 2.63 17.08
CA ARG A 381 -17.79 1.63 16.08
C ARG A 381 -19.27 1.68 15.67
N GLU A 382 -20.18 1.64 16.63
CA GLU A 382 -21.62 1.63 16.35
C GLU A 382 -22.08 2.93 15.69
N ARG A 383 -21.51 4.09 16.09
CA ARG A 383 -21.77 5.36 15.41
C ARG A 383 -21.34 5.32 13.95
N ALA A 384 -20.14 4.84 13.65
CA ALA A 384 -19.69 4.67 12.26
C ALA A 384 -20.60 3.72 11.47
N ARG A 385 -21.04 2.61 12.09
CA ARG A 385 -21.98 1.65 11.49
C ARG A 385 -23.35 2.28 11.19
N HIS A 386 -23.90 3.07 12.11
CA HIS A 386 -25.19 3.77 11.91
C HIS A 386 -25.11 4.81 10.80
N LEU A 387 -24.04 5.61 10.78
CA LEU A 387 -23.77 6.59 9.72
C LEU A 387 -23.63 5.91 8.36
N LEU A 388 -22.92 4.79 8.28
CA LEU A 388 -22.77 4.03 7.03
C LEU A 388 -24.11 3.42 6.55
N ALA A 389 -24.97 2.97 7.47
CA ALA A 389 -26.21 2.30 7.12
C ALA A 389 -27.37 3.27 6.79
N SER A 390 -27.38 4.46 7.38
CA SER A 390 -28.55 5.36 7.34
C SER A 390 -28.22 6.85 7.28
N GLY A 391 -26.94 7.24 7.30
CA GLY A 391 -26.50 8.64 7.35
C GLY A 391 -26.70 9.33 8.71
N PHE A 392 -27.29 8.65 9.69
CA PHE A 392 -27.61 9.23 11.00
C PHE A 392 -27.28 8.25 12.14
N SER A 393 -26.93 8.78 13.32
CA SER A 393 -26.72 7.98 14.54
C SER A 393 -27.24 8.72 15.77
N GLU A 394 -28.01 8.02 16.61
CA GLU A 394 -28.46 8.51 17.92
C GLU A 394 -27.32 8.57 18.96
N ILE A 395 -26.21 7.86 18.72
CA ILE A 395 -25.05 7.85 19.62
C ILE A 395 -24.36 9.22 19.51
N PRO A 396 -24.32 10.03 20.58
CA PRO A 396 -23.74 11.37 20.53
C PRO A 396 -22.21 11.33 20.32
N GLU A 397 -21.62 12.38 19.74
CA GLU A 397 -20.17 12.43 19.47
C GLU A 397 -19.34 12.39 20.75
N GLU A 398 -19.86 12.99 21.82
CA GLU A 398 -19.22 13.04 23.14
C GLU A 398 -19.08 11.65 23.78
N ALA A 399 -19.87 10.67 23.33
CA ALA A 399 -19.78 9.28 23.77
C ALA A 399 -18.77 8.45 22.93
N THR A 400 -18.08 9.07 21.96
CA THR A 400 -17.14 8.44 21.04
C THR A 400 -15.76 9.08 21.10
N PHE A 401 -14.76 8.47 20.47
CA PHE A 401 -13.47 9.11 20.22
C PHE A 401 -13.52 9.89 18.91
N THR A 402 -13.33 11.21 19.01
CA THR A 402 -13.37 12.15 17.87
C THR A 402 -11.98 12.56 17.40
N ASP A 403 -10.99 12.46 18.28
CA ASP A 403 -9.58 12.77 18.01
C ASP A 403 -8.67 11.74 18.69
N VAL A 404 -7.49 11.49 18.12
CA VAL A 404 -6.54 10.48 18.60
C VAL A 404 -5.98 10.81 19.99
N GLU A 405 -5.85 12.09 20.34
CA GLU A 405 -5.36 12.52 21.66
C GLU A 405 -6.35 12.15 22.77
N GLN A 406 -7.65 12.19 22.49
CA GLN A 406 -8.68 11.73 23.44
C GLN A 406 -8.54 10.23 23.73
N PHE A 407 -8.07 9.46 22.74
CA PHE A 407 -7.88 8.03 22.86
C PHE A 407 -6.54 7.68 23.53
N LEU A 408 -5.47 8.44 23.24
CA LEU A 408 -4.15 8.26 23.85
C LEU A 408 -4.12 8.63 25.33
N GLU A 409 -4.80 9.70 25.76
CA GLU A 409 -4.77 10.21 27.15
C GLU A 409 -4.95 9.13 28.23
N PRO A 410 -6.00 8.29 28.20
CA PRO A 410 -6.18 7.24 29.22
C PRO A 410 -5.11 6.14 29.15
N LEU A 411 -4.56 5.86 27.96
CA LEU A 411 -3.51 4.86 27.77
C LEU A 411 -2.17 5.37 28.30
N GLU A 412 -1.85 6.63 28.06
CA GLU A 412 -0.67 7.31 28.57
C GLU A 412 -0.74 7.47 30.10
N LEU A 413 -1.94 7.73 30.65
CA LEU A 413 -2.17 7.73 32.09
C LEU A 413 -1.85 6.35 32.71
N CYS A 414 -2.30 5.27 32.09
CA CYS A 414 -1.94 3.91 32.49
C CYS A 414 -0.42 3.68 32.40
N TYR A 415 0.22 4.10 31.30
CA TYR A 415 1.66 3.92 31.08
C TYR A 415 2.49 4.65 32.15
N ARG A 416 2.22 5.95 32.38
CA ARG A 416 2.94 6.73 33.38
C ARG A 416 2.70 6.24 34.80
N SER A 417 1.49 5.76 35.12
CA SER A 417 1.18 5.15 36.42
C SER A 417 1.99 3.88 36.66
N LEU A 418 2.03 2.96 35.69
CA LEU A 418 2.84 1.74 35.79
C LEU A 418 4.31 2.07 35.99
N CYS A 419 4.85 3.02 35.22
CA CYS A 419 6.23 3.47 35.39
C CYS A 419 6.49 4.06 36.78
N ALA A 420 5.60 4.90 37.29
CA ALA A 420 5.72 5.51 38.62
C ALA A 420 5.66 4.46 39.76
N CYS A 421 4.95 3.35 39.55
CA CYS A 421 4.87 2.25 40.52
C CYS A 421 6.04 1.25 40.43
N GLY A 422 6.99 1.44 39.51
CA GLY A 422 8.12 0.54 39.28
C GLY A 422 7.84 -0.61 38.31
N ASP A 423 6.67 -0.61 37.65
CA ASP A 423 6.21 -1.64 36.71
C ASP A 423 6.49 -1.26 35.24
N CYS A 424 7.59 -0.53 34.96
CA CYS A 424 7.97 -0.12 33.61
C CYS A 424 8.10 -1.31 32.63
N SER A 425 8.53 -2.48 33.11
CA SER A 425 8.64 -3.69 32.29
C SER A 425 7.28 -4.18 31.78
N VAL A 426 6.22 -3.99 32.57
CA VAL A 426 4.83 -4.30 32.19
C VAL A 426 4.31 -3.25 31.22
N ALA A 427 4.57 -1.96 31.50
CA ALA A 427 4.20 -0.86 30.62
C ALA A 427 4.82 -1.02 29.20
N ASP A 428 6.08 -1.46 29.13
CA ASP A 428 6.82 -1.75 27.90
C ASP A 428 6.40 -3.03 27.17
N GLY A 429 5.41 -3.76 27.70
CA GLY A 429 4.80 -4.94 27.09
C GLY A 429 3.71 -4.56 26.08
N ASN A 430 2.53 -5.13 26.25
CA ASN A 430 1.39 -4.96 25.33
C ASN A 430 0.79 -3.55 25.36
N LEU A 431 0.92 -2.81 26.48
CA LEU A 431 0.48 -1.41 26.53
C LEU A 431 1.31 -0.51 25.60
N LEU A 432 2.63 -0.68 25.56
CA LEU A 432 3.50 0.04 24.62
C LEU A 432 3.20 -0.34 23.16
N ASP A 433 2.92 -1.61 22.89
CA ASP A 433 2.52 -2.05 21.55
C ASP A 433 1.19 -1.39 21.14
N PHE A 434 0.23 -1.31 22.06
CA PHE A 434 -1.05 -0.63 21.84
C PHE A 434 -0.89 0.87 21.61
N LEU A 435 -0.07 1.57 22.41
CA LEU A 435 0.26 2.99 22.19
C LEU A 435 0.88 3.22 20.80
N ARG A 436 1.81 2.36 20.38
CA ARG A 436 2.44 2.44 19.05
C ARG A 436 1.42 2.20 17.93
N GLN A 437 0.49 1.26 18.10
CA GLN A 437 -0.58 1.02 17.14
C GLN A 437 -1.50 2.24 17.02
N VAL A 438 -1.89 2.87 18.12
CA VAL A 438 -2.70 4.11 18.10
C VAL A 438 -1.97 5.24 17.37
N SER A 439 -0.68 5.44 17.63
CA SER A 439 0.14 6.46 16.93
C SER A 439 0.34 6.16 15.44
N THR A 440 0.42 4.88 15.05
CA THR A 440 0.62 4.48 13.65
C THR A 440 -0.68 4.52 12.84
N PHE A 441 -1.77 4.00 13.39
CA PHE A 441 -3.01 3.74 12.67
C PHE A 441 -4.10 4.79 12.95
N GLY A 442 -3.98 5.55 14.04
CA GLY A 442 -4.97 6.53 14.46
C GLY A 442 -6.38 5.95 14.58
N LEU A 443 -7.40 6.77 14.36
CA LEU A 443 -8.81 6.34 14.39
C LEU A 443 -9.32 5.83 13.04
N SER A 444 -8.50 5.82 11.99
CA SER A 444 -8.94 5.49 10.62
C SER A 444 -8.17 4.33 9.96
N LEU A 445 -7.23 3.67 10.64
CA LEU A 445 -6.24 2.71 10.10
C LEU A 445 -5.28 3.29 9.06
N VAL A 446 -5.84 3.88 8.01
CA VAL A 446 -5.16 4.52 6.90
C VAL A 446 -5.73 5.91 6.69
N ARG A 447 -4.90 6.82 6.20
CA ARG A 447 -5.36 8.11 5.67
C ARG A 447 -5.73 7.97 4.19
N LEU A 448 -6.89 8.47 3.79
CA LEU A 448 -7.34 8.41 2.40
C LEU A 448 -6.78 9.60 1.61
N ASP A 449 -6.02 9.34 0.55
CA ASP A 449 -5.69 10.37 -0.43
C ASP A 449 -6.84 10.54 -1.41
N ILE A 450 -7.09 11.79 -1.80
CA ILE A 450 -8.03 12.15 -2.86
C ILE A 450 -7.22 12.46 -4.10
N ARG A 451 -7.54 11.87 -5.25
CA ARG A 451 -6.86 12.17 -6.52
C ARG A 451 -7.85 12.51 -7.62
N GLN A 452 -7.65 13.64 -8.28
CA GLN A 452 -8.45 14.09 -9.42
C GLN A 452 -7.54 14.78 -10.45
N GLU A 453 -7.91 14.75 -11.74
CA GLU A 453 -7.15 15.41 -12.80
C GLU A 453 -7.35 16.94 -12.83
N SER A 454 -6.32 17.68 -13.22
CA SER A 454 -6.28 19.15 -13.26
C SER A 454 -7.36 19.78 -14.15
N ASP A 455 -7.70 19.15 -15.26
CA ASP A 455 -8.71 19.66 -16.20
C ASP A 455 -10.10 19.74 -15.58
N ARG A 456 -10.44 18.80 -14.68
CA ARG A 456 -11.73 18.80 -13.96
C ARG A 456 -11.84 19.97 -12.99
N HIS A 457 -10.72 20.43 -12.41
CA HIS A 457 -10.71 21.66 -11.61
C HIS A 457 -10.83 22.90 -12.50
N THR A 458 -10.19 22.88 -13.67
CA THR A 458 -10.30 23.94 -14.68
C THR A 458 -11.75 24.09 -15.15
N ASP A 459 -12.49 23.00 -15.38
CA ASP A 459 -13.92 23.05 -15.74
C ASP A 459 -14.78 23.72 -14.67
N VAL A 460 -14.53 23.42 -13.40
CA VAL A 460 -15.25 24.06 -12.28
C VAL A 460 -14.94 25.56 -12.25
N MET A 461 -13.67 25.94 -12.37
CA MET A 461 -13.27 27.35 -12.40
C MET A 461 -13.87 28.09 -13.59
N ASP A 462 -13.89 27.46 -14.76
CA ASP A 462 -14.45 28.01 -15.99
C ASP A 462 -15.94 28.29 -15.83
N ALA A 463 -16.71 27.30 -15.36
CA ALA A 463 -18.13 27.44 -15.10
C ALA A 463 -18.44 28.55 -14.08
N ILE A 464 -17.62 28.70 -13.04
CA ILE A 464 -17.74 29.81 -12.08
C ILE A 464 -17.49 31.14 -12.77
N THR A 465 -16.41 31.28 -13.54
CA THR A 465 -16.06 32.55 -14.20
C THR A 465 -17.06 32.96 -15.28
N GLU A 466 -17.61 31.99 -16.03
CA GLU A 466 -18.66 32.23 -17.02
C GLU A 466 -19.96 32.67 -16.35
N TYR A 467 -20.36 31.97 -15.28
CA TYR A 467 -21.58 32.29 -14.52
C TYR A 467 -21.52 33.70 -13.90
N LEU A 468 -20.36 34.10 -13.39
CA LEU A 468 -20.14 35.44 -12.84
C LEU A 468 -19.99 36.52 -13.92
N GLY A 469 -19.92 36.16 -15.20
CA GLY A 469 -19.76 37.08 -16.31
C GLY A 469 -18.39 37.76 -16.39
N ILE A 470 -17.34 37.13 -15.83
CA ILE A 470 -15.97 37.69 -15.80
C ILE A 470 -15.05 37.09 -16.87
N GLY A 471 -15.54 36.13 -17.66
CA GLY A 471 -14.87 35.52 -18.81
C GLY A 471 -14.75 33.99 -18.66
N SER A 472 -13.99 33.34 -19.55
CA SER A 472 -13.67 31.92 -19.45
C SER A 472 -12.26 31.73 -18.87
N TYR A 473 -12.18 31.13 -17.67
CA TYR A 473 -10.92 30.74 -17.04
C TYR A 473 -10.08 29.80 -17.93
N ARG A 474 -10.73 28.90 -18.68
CA ARG A 474 -10.07 27.96 -19.58
C ARG A 474 -9.32 28.67 -20.70
N GLU A 475 -9.84 29.79 -21.22
CA GLU A 475 -9.19 30.58 -22.27
C GLU A 475 -8.08 31.51 -21.74
N TRP A 476 -7.96 31.71 -20.43
CA TRP A 476 -6.98 32.63 -19.88
C TRP A 476 -5.56 32.06 -19.94
N PRO A 477 -4.53 32.90 -20.23
CA PRO A 477 -3.14 32.50 -20.08
C PRO A 477 -2.80 32.26 -18.60
N GLU A 478 -1.76 31.46 -18.36
CA GLU A 478 -1.34 31.03 -17.02
C GLU A 478 -1.13 32.20 -16.05
N GLU A 479 -0.55 33.31 -16.50
CA GLU A 479 -0.32 34.49 -15.67
C GLU A 479 -1.64 35.12 -15.21
N LYS A 480 -2.65 35.16 -16.08
CA LYS A 480 -3.96 35.71 -15.76
C LYS A 480 -4.74 34.78 -14.83
N ARG A 481 -4.60 33.45 -15.01
CA ARG A 481 -5.16 32.47 -14.06
C ARG A 481 -4.56 32.66 -12.68
N GLN A 482 -3.24 32.76 -12.56
CA GLN A 482 -2.57 33.02 -11.28
C GLN A 482 -3.01 34.35 -10.67
N GLU A 483 -3.06 35.44 -11.44
CA GLU A 483 -3.49 36.76 -10.94
C GLU A 483 -4.90 36.70 -10.35
N TRP A 484 -5.84 36.09 -11.07
CA TRP A 484 -7.21 35.95 -10.61
C TRP A 484 -7.33 35.05 -9.37
N LEU A 485 -6.71 33.86 -9.39
CA LEU A 485 -6.72 32.95 -8.24
C LEU A 485 -6.14 33.62 -6.99
N LEU A 486 -5.03 34.35 -7.12
CA LEU A 486 -4.42 35.06 -6.00
C LEU A 486 -5.28 36.23 -5.51
N SER A 487 -5.98 36.92 -6.41
CA SER A 487 -6.96 37.94 -6.03
C SER A 487 -8.08 37.33 -5.17
N GLU A 488 -8.67 36.22 -5.62
CA GLU A 488 -9.74 35.54 -4.88
C GLU A 488 -9.23 34.91 -3.58
N LEU A 489 -8.04 34.29 -3.57
CA LEU A 489 -7.42 33.68 -2.39
C LEU A 489 -7.08 34.70 -1.28
N ASN A 490 -6.72 35.93 -1.65
CA ASN A 490 -6.55 37.04 -0.71
C ASN A 490 -7.87 37.72 -0.35
N GLY A 491 -8.87 37.62 -1.22
CA GLY A 491 -10.23 38.07 -0.97
C GLY A 491 -10.92 37.32 0.17
N LYS A 492 -11.94 37.95 0.75
CA LYS A 492 -12.81 37.37 1.80
C LYS A 492 -14.26 37.17 1.35
N ARG A 493 -14.56 37.56 0.11
CA ARG A 493 -15.88 37.42 -0.47
C ARG A 493 -16.07 35.96 -0.91
N PRO A 494 -17.20 35.31 -0.58
CA PRO A 494 -17.55 34.02 -1.17
C PRO A 494 -17.65 34.11 -2.69
N LEU A 495 -17.13 33.11 -3.39
CA LEU A 495 -16.98 33.13 -4.84
C LEU A 495 -18.28 32.75 -5.56
N PHE A 496 -18.95 31.69 -5.13
CA PHE A 496 -20.18 31.17 -5.76
C PHE A 496 -21.25 30.79 -4.74
N GLY A 497 -22.51 30.81 -5.18
CA GLY A 497 -23.68 30.41 -4.41
C GLY A 497 -24.23 29.04 -4.82
N PRO A 498 -25.32 28.58 -4.20
CA PRO A 498 -25.96 27.30 -4.54
C PRO A 498 -26.60 27.29 -5.94
N ASP A 499 -26.71 28.44 -6.59
CA ASP A 499 -27.33 28.70 -7.89
C ASP A 499 -26.38 28.55 -9.09
N LEU A 500 -25.11 28.21 -8.86
CA LEU A 500 -24.16 27.86 -9.92
C LEU A 500 -24.70 26.67 -10.73
N PRO A 501 -24.88 26.78 -12.06
CA PRO A 501 -25.23 25.65 -12.91
C PRO A 501 -24.09 24.62 -12.93
N LYS A 502 -24.41 23.34 -12.68
CA LYS A 502 -23.43 22.26 -12.60
C LYS A 502 -23.77 21.17 -13.62
N SER A 503 -22.79 20.76 -14.43
CA SER A 503 -22.83 19.45 -15.07
C SER A 503 -22.62 18.35 -14.03
N ASP A 504 -22.91 17.10 -14.38
CA ASP A 504 -22.67 15.95 -13.48
C ASP A 504 -21.20 15.87 -13.04
N GLU A 505 -20.27 16.20 -13.92
CA GLU A 505 -18.84 16.24 -13.64
C GLU A 505 -18.43 17.38 -12.70
N ILE A 506 -19.01 18.58 -12.87
CA ILE A 506 -18.78 19.71 -11.95
C ILE A 506 -19.39 19.41 -10.58
N ALA A 507 -20.57 18.80 -10.55
CA ALA A 507 -21.23 18.38 -9.32
C ALA A 507 -20.36 17.37 -8.56
N ASP A 508 -19.83 16.35 -9.22
CA ASP A 508 -18.92 15.36 -8.61
C ASP A 508 -17.71 16.03 -7.93
N VAL A 509 -17.04 16.99 -8.59
CA VAL A 509 -15.89 17.71 -7.99
C VAL A 509 -16.31 18.50 -6.75
N LEU A 510 -17.39 19.28 -6.83
CA LEU A 510 -17.84 20.11 -5.71
C LEU A 510 -18.35 19.27 -4.53
N GLU A 511 -19.14 18.23 -4.79
CA GLU A 511 -19.63 17.29 -3.78
C GLU A 511 -18.49 16.51 -3.12
N THR A 512 -17.41 16.23 -3.85
CA THR A 512 -16.20 15.68 -3.24
C THR A 512 -15.66 16.60 -2.15
N PHE A 513 -15.49 17.89 -2.44
CA PHE A 513 -15.02 18.85 -1.44
C PHE A 513 -16.01 19.01 -0.27
N HIS A 514 -17.32 18.90 -0.51
CA HIS A 514 -18.31 18.88 0.58
C HIS A 514 -18.13 17.67 1.50
N VAL A 515 -17.87 16.47 0.96
CA VAL A 515 -17.50 15.29 1.77
C VAL A 515 -16.24 15.55 2.59
N LEU A 516 -15.23 16.22 2.03
CA LEU A 516 -14.00 16.58 2.77
C LEU A 516 -14.27 17.60 3.89
N ALA A 517 -15.24 18.50 3.71
CA ALA A 517 -15.61 19.49 4.72
C ALA A 517 -16.40 18.90 5.89
N GLU A 518 -17.16 17.83 5.64
CA GLU A 518 -18.01 17.17 6.63
C GLU A 518 -17.26 16.12 7.47
N LEU A 519 -16.33 15.40 6.87
CA LEU A 519 -15.62 14.32 7.55
C LEU A 519 -14.43 14.81 8.39
N PRO A 520 -14.05 14.06 9.45
CA PRO A 520 -12.89 14.40 10.26
C PRO A 520 -11.59 14.46 9.45
N SER A 521 -10.77 15.50 9.68
CA SER A 521 -9.55 15.76 8.90
C SER A 521 -8.49 14.65 8.99
N ASP A 522 -8.50 13.87 10.07
CA ASP A 522 -7.61 12.73 10.29
C ASP A 522 -7.98 11.49 9.44
N SER A 523 -9.14 11.50 8.77
CA SER A 523 -9.50 10.49 7.76
C SER A 523 -8.78 10.69 6.43
N PHE A 524 -8.19 11.87 6.19
CA PHE A 524 -7.59 12.21 4.90
C PHE A 524 -6.07 12.41 4.95
N GLY A 525 -5.46 12.16 3.79
CA GLY A 525 -4.07 12.39 3.48
C GLY A 525 -3.88 13.62 2.59
N ALA A 526 -3.44 13.39 1.36
CA ALA A 526 -3.18 14.42 0.36
C ALA A 526 -4.36 14.60 -0.60
N TYR A 527 -4.47 15.79 -1.20
CA TYR A 527 -5.21 16.00 -2.44
C TYR A 527 -4.20 16.00 -3.60
N VAL A 528 -4.13 14.91 -4.35
CA VAL A 528 -3.22 14.72 -5.50
C VAL A 528 -3.89 15.25 -6.77
N ILE A 529 -3.16 16.05 -7.54
CA ILE A 529 -3.63 16.57 -8.84
C ILE A 529 -2.91 15.82 -9.95
N SER A 530 -3.61 14.88 -10.62
CA SER A 530 -3.09 14.22 -11.83
C SER A 530 -2.96 15.21 -12.98
N MET A 531 -2.04 14.94 -13.91
CA MET A 531 -1.73 15.82 -15.05
C MET A 531 -1.48 17.29 -14.63
N ALA A 532 -0.78 17.50 -13.51
CA ALA A 532 -0.41 18.84 -13.08
C ALA A 532 0.70 19.40 -13.99
N THR A 533 0.51 20.64 -14.45
CA THR A 533 1.41 21.30 -15.41
C THR A 533 1.90 22.66 -14.91
N ALA A 534 1.11 23.36 -14.12
CA ALA A 534 1.35 24.76 -13.79
C ALA A 534 0.98 25.12 -12.32
N PRO A 535 1.47 26.25 -11.80
CA PRO A 535 1.08 26.76 -10.49
C PRO A 535 -0.43 26.96 -10.30
N SER A 536 -1.14 27.36 -11.35
CA SER A 536 -2.59 27.58 -11.28
C SER A 536 -3.37 26.31 -10.95
N ASP A 537 -2.91 25.13 -11.36
CA ASP A 537 -3.54 23.84 -11.03
C ASP A 537 -3.61 23.64 -9.51
N VAL A 538 -2.50 23.94 -8.82
CA VAL A 538 -2.40 23.85 -7.35
C VAL A 538 -3.24 24.92 -6.67
N LEU A 539 -3.15 26.17 -7.13
CA LEU A 539 -3.90 27.28 -6.56
C LEU A 539 -5.42 27.14 -6.75
N ALA A 540 -5.85 26.51 -7.85
CA ALA A 540 -7.26 26.24 -8.11
C ALA A 540 -7.85 25.29 -7.07
N VAL A 541 -7.15 24.21 -6.74
CA VAL A 541 -7.60 23.27 -5.68
C VAL A 541 -7.59 23.95 -4.31
N GLU A 542 -6.57 24.75 -3.98
CA GLU A 542 -6.56 25.53 -2.72
C GLU A 542 -7.78 26.46 -2.61
N LEU A 543 -8.17 27.11 -3.72
CA LEU A 543 -9.37 27.95 -3.77
C LEU A 543 -10.64 27.12 -3.59
N LEU A 544 -10.80 26.00 -4.30
CA LEU A 544 -11.98 25.15 -4.19
C LEU A 544 -12.14 24.56 -2.78
N GLN A 545 -11.06 24.14 -2.13
CA GLN A 545 -11.12 23.68 -0.74
C GLN A 545 -11.65 24.77 0.20
N ARG A 546 -11.25 26.03 0.00
CA ARG A 546 -11.71 27.16 0.80
C ARG A 546 -13.19 27.46 0.54
N GLU A 547 -13.59 27.55 -0.73
CA GLU A 547 -14.95 27.89 -1.13
C GLU A 547 -15.96 26.80 -0.78
N CYS A 548 -15.56 25.53 -0.79
CA CYS A 548 -16.37 24.41 -0.31
C CYS A 548 -16.29 24.19 1.21
N HIS A 549 -15.70 25.12 1.95
CA HIS A 549 -15.67 25.16 3.42
C HIS A 549 -14.91 24.02 4.10
N VAL A 550 -13.87 23.49 3.47
CA VAL A 550 -12.97 22.51 4.09
C VAL A 550 -12.20 23.18 5.23
N LYS A 551 -12.64 22.98 6.48
CA LYS A 551 -12.13 23.69 7.67
C LYS A 551 -10.61 23.52 7.88
N LYS A 552 -10.11 22.32 7.62
CA LYS A 552 -8.69 21.96 7.65
C LYS A 552 -8.33 21.43 6.26
N PRO A 553 -7.95 22.31 5.31
CA PRO A 553 -7.74 21.89 3.93
C PRO A 553 -6.58 20.89 3.84
N LEU A 554 -6.76 19.88 3.01
CA LEU A 554 -5.75 18.88 2.69
C LEU A 554 -4.55 19.55 2.04
N ARG A 555 -3.38 18.94 2.21
CA ARG A 555 -2.17 19.36 1.48
C ARG A 555 -2.36 19.03 -0.01
N VAL A 556 -2.09 19.99 -0.88
CA VAL A 556 -2.21 19.82 -2.32
C VAL A 556 -0.88 19.33 -2.91
N VAL A 557 -0.94 18.27 -3.71
CA VAL A 557 0.22 17.55 -4.23
C VAL A 557 0.14 17.47 -5.75
N PRO A 558 0.94 18.26 -6.49
CA PRO A 558 1.00 18.12 -7.94
C PRO A 558 1.67 16.79 -8.32
N LEU A 559 1.05 16.05 -9.23
CA LEU A 559 1.62 14.87 -9.88
C LEU A 559 2.08 15.25 -11.30
N PHE A 560 3.41 15.28 -11.49
CA PHE A 560 4.03 15.56 -12.79
C PHE A 560 4.26 14.25 -13.55
N GLU A 561 3.65 14.12 -14.74
CA GLU A 561 3.55 12.84 -15.45
C GLU A 561 4.23 12.85 -16.81
N LYS A 562 4.11 13.91 -17.63
CA LYS A 562 4.80 13.96 -18.93
C LYS A 562 6.24 14.43 -18.75
N LEU A 563 7.06 14.18 -19.77
CA LEU A 563 8.47 14.60 -19.76
C LEU A 563 8.58 16.13 -19.65
N ALA A 564 7.76 16.87 -20.40
CA ALA A 564 7.72 18.33 -20.36
C ALA A 564 7.28 18.86 -18.98
N ASP A 565 6.33 18.20 -18.34
CA ASP A 565 5.84 18.58 -17.01
C ASP A 565 6.94 18.40 -15.96
N LEU A 566 7.71 17.31 -16.03
CA LEU A 566 8.88 17.08 -15.17
C LEU A 566 10.00 18.09 -15.39
N GLU A 567 10.20 18.55 -16.64
CA GLU A 567 11.15 19.62 -16.97
C GLU A 567 10.71 20.98 -16.39
N ALA A 568 9.41 21.27 -16.43
CA ALA A 568 8.83 22.52 -15.93
C ALA A 568 8.60 22.53 -14.40
N ALA A 569 8.53 21.37 -13.75
CA ALA A 569 8.20 21.22 -12.34
C ALA A 569 9.03 22.11 -11.39
N PRO A 570 10.38 22.24 -11.52
CA PRO A 570 11.17 23.11 -10.65
C PRO A 570 10.76 24.58 -10.76
N ALA A 571 10.45 25.06 -11.98
CA ALA A 571 10.01 26.43 -12.21
C ALA A 571 8.61 26.67 -11.63
N ALA A 572 7.69 25.71 -11.80
CA ALA A 572 6.35 25.77 -11.22
C ALA A 572 6.38 25.87 -9.69
N LEU A 573 7.19 25.04 -9.01
CA LEU A 573 7.33 25.13 -7.55
C LEU A 573 8.05 26.38 -7.10
N ALA A 574 9.08 26.84 -7.82
CA ALA A 574 9.74 28.10 -7.50
C ALA A 574 8.75 29.27 -7.57
N ARG A 575 7.85 29.26 -8.55
CA ARG A 575 6.77 30.24 -8.66
C ARG A 575 5.79 30.14 -7.48
N LEU A 576 5.30 28.94 -7.16
CA LEU A 576 4.42 28.73 -5.99
C LEU A 576 5.08 29.20 -4.69
N PHE A 577 6.34 28.85 -4.45
CA PHE A 577 7.08 29.28 -3.26
C PHE A 577 7.42 30.77 -3.25
N SER A 578 7.39 31.46 -4.39
CA SER A 578 7.51 32.93 -4.43
C SER A 578 6.24 33.65 -3.97
N VAL A 579 5.09 32.97 -3.94
CA VAL A 579 3.81 33.52 -3.51
C VAL A 579 3.70 33.45 -1.98
N GLU A 580 3.59 34.62 -1.33
CA GLU A 580 3.49 34.72 0.14
C GLU A 580 2.28 33.97 0.70
N TRP A 581 1.11 34.11 0.08
CA TRP A 581 -0.11 33.40 0.47
C TRP A 581 0.11 31.89 0.53
N TYR A 582 0.71 31.32 -0.52
CA TYR A 582 0.95 29.88 -0.62
C TYR A 582 1.99 29.39 0.38
N ARG A 583 3.10 30.13 0.56
CA ARG A 583 4.10 29.83 1.59
C ARG A 583 3.51 29.76 2.99
N ASN A 584 2.64 30.72 3.33
CA ASN A 584 1.97 30.74 4.62
C ASN A 584 1.02 29.54 4.77
N ARG A 585 0.27 29.22 3.70
CA ARG A 585 -0.66 28.08 3.64
C ARG A 585 0.02 26.73 3.88
N ILE A 586 1.19 26.49 3.28
CA ILE A 586 1.90 25.20 3.37
C ILE A 586 2.77 25.05 4.63
N SER A 587 2.99 26.14 5.38
CA SER A 587 3.75 26.13 6.65
C SER A 587 5.11 25.41 6.54
N GLY A 588 5.83 25.68 5.45
CA GLY A 588 7.18 25.16 5.21
C GLY A 588 7.24 23.68 4.80
N LYS A 589 6.15 23.03 4.41
CA LYS A 589 6.14 21.64 3.92
C LYS A 589 5.44 21.53 2.57
N GLN A 590 6.09 20.94 1.57
CA GLN A 590 5.48 20.62 0.28
C GLN A 590 5.67 19.12 0.00
N GLU A 591 4.65 18.49 -0.56
CA GLU A 591 4.77 17.15 -1.12
C GLU A 591 4.57 17.22 -2.64
N VAL A 592 5.36 16.46 -3.40
CA VAL A 592 5.27 16.37 -4.87
C VAL A 592 5.22 14.91 -5.25
N MET A 593 4.31 14.55 -6.13
CA MET A 593 4.21 13.19 -6.63
C MET A 593 4.89 13.07 -8.00
N ILE A 594 5.57 11.95 -8.20
CA ILE A 594 6.24 11.62 -9.47
C ILE A 594 5.73 10.29 -10.05
N GLY A 595 5.30 10.32 -11.31
CA GLY A 595 4.67 9.20 -12.01
C GLY A 595 5.63 8.44 -12.92
N TYR A 596 6.22 7.34 -12.44
CA TYR A 596 7.19 6.57 -13.24
C TYR A 596 6.59 5.87 -14.45
N SER A 597 5.41 5.25 -14.29
CA SER A 597 4.72 4.55 -15.37
C SER A 597 4.21 5.52 -16.44
N ASP A 598 3.64 6.65 -16.01
CA ASP A 598 3.04 7.65 -16.89
C ASP A 598 4.11 8.39 -17.70
N SER A 599 5.23 8.79 -17.08
CA SER A 599 6.39 9.33 -17.82
C SER A 599 7.01 8.30 -18.76
N GLY A 600 7.05 7.02 -18.35
CA GLY A 600 7.53 5.93 -19.20
C GLY A 600 6.66 5.70 -20.45
N LYS A 601 5.35 5.95 -20.33
CA LYS A 601 4.39 5.90 -21.46
C LYS A 601 4.55 7.10 -22.40
N ASP A 602 4.99 8.25 -21.92
CA ASP A 602 5.18 9.45 -22.74
C ASP A 602 6.47 9.39 -23.59
N ALA A 603 7.60 8.99 -22.97
CA ALA A 603 8.93 9.17 -23.55
C ALA A 603 9.81 7.91 -23.51
N GLY A 604 9.26 6.76 -23.10
CA GLY A 604 10.03 5.54 -22.87
C GLY A 604 10.70 5.51 -21.50
N ARG A 605 10.93 4.30 -20.98
CA ARG A 605 11.37 4.10 -19.58
C ARG A 605 12.73 4.73 -19.26
N PHE A 606 13.69 4.65 -20.17
CA PHE A 606 15.04 5.18 -19.94
C PHE A 606 15.02 6.70 -19.74
N SER A 607 14.42 7.43 -20.68
CA SER A 607 14.30 8.89 -20.66
C SER A 607 13.50 9.38 -19.46
N ALA A 608 12.39 8.70 -19.14
CA ALA A 608 11.59 8.98 -17.96
C ALA A 608 12.40 8.85 -16.67
N ALA A 609 13.14 7.74 -16.49
CA ALA A 609 13.95 7.52 -15.30
C ALA A 609 15.05 8.59 -15.14
N TRP A 610 15.70 8.98 -16.24
CA TRP A 610 16.72 10.02 -16.20
C TRP A 610 16.15 11.40 -15.91
N GLN A 611 15.03 11.76 -16.54
CA GLN A 611 14.37 13.04 -16.28
C GLN A 611 13.81 13.12 -14.86
N LEU A 612 13.28 12.03 -14.31
CA LEU A 612 12.86 11.93 -12.92
C LEU A 612 14.03 12.13 -11.95
N TYR A 613 15.22 11.62 -12.25
CA TYR A 613 16.42 11.86 -11.44
C TYR A 613 16.78 13.36 -11.44
N LYS A 614 16.85 14.00 -12.61
CA LYS A 614 17.17 15.42 -12.75
C LYS A 614 16.13 16.33 -12.09
N ALA A 615 14.84 16.05 -12.31
CA ALA A 615 13.75 16.83 -11.72
C ALA A 615 13.82 16.81 -10.20
N GLN A 616 14.04 15.65 -9.58
CA GLN A 616 14.19 15.54 -8.12
C GLN A 616 15.37 16.36 -7.58
N GLU A 617 16.53 16.35 -8.26
CA GLU A 617 17.68 17.18 -7.86
C GLU A 617 17.36 18.68 -7.89
N GLU A 618 16.69 19.16 -8.94
CA GLU A 618 16.33 20.57 -9.07
C GLU A 618 15.22 20.98 -8.09
N LEU A 619 14.22 20.13 -7.87
CA LEU A 619 13.14 20.39 -6.90
C LEU A 619 13.69 20.54 -5.48
N ILE A 620 14.68 19.73 -5.08
CA ILE A 620 15.35 19.88 -3.78
C ILE A 620 16.14 21.18 -3.68
N LYS A 621 16.84 21.60 -4.74
CA LYS A 621 17.53 22.91 -4.76
C LYS A 621 16.55 24.07 -4.59
N VAL A 622 15.41 24.02 -5.27
CA VAL A 622 14.34 25.01 -5.14
C VAL A 622 13.76 25.01 -3.72
N ALA A 623 13.44 23.84 -3.18
CA ALA A 623 12.88 23.73 -1.82
C ALA A 623 13.84 24.31 -0.76
N LYS A 624 15.14 24.02 -0.86
CA LYS A 624 16.17 24.60 0.02
C LYS A 624 16.25 26.12 -0.08
N LEU A 625 16.20 26.67 -1.30
CA LEU A 625 16.24 28.13 -1.52
C LEU A 625 15.14 28.86 -0.75
N TYR A 626 13.96 28.25 -0.64
CA TYR A 626 12.79 28.83 0.03
C TYR A 626 12.59 28.34 1.48
N GLY A 627 13.44 27.44 1.98
CA GLY A 627 13.33 26.87 3.34
C GLY A 627 12.13 25.93 3.51
N VAL A 628 11.75 25.22 2.45
CA VAL A 628 10.63 24.27 2.44
C VAL A 628 11.14 22.83 2.60
N LYS A 629 10.57 22.06 3.52
CA LYS A 629 10.76 20.61 3.59
C LYS A 629 9.97 19.95 2.47
N LEU A 630 10.67 19.38 1.49
CA LEU A 630 10.07 18.66 0.38
C LEU A 630 9.97 17.16 0.72
N THR A 631 8.80 16.57 0.45
CA THR A 631 8.58 15.12 0.49
C THR A 631 8.28 14.64 -0.92
N MET A 632 9.03 13.65 -1.40
CA MET A 632 8.74 12.99 -2.67
C MET A 632 7.76 11.85 -2.45
N PHE A 633 6.64 11.88 -3.16
CA PHE A 633 5.68 10.79 -3.23
C PHE A 633 5.93 9.97 -4.50
N HIS A 634 6.50 8.78 -4.32
CA HIS A 634 6.84 7.87 -5.40
C HIS A 634 5.59 7.09 -5.87
N GLY A 635 5.16 7.38 -7.10
CA GLY A 635 4.04 6.71 -7.76
C GLY A 635 4.32 5.27 -8.21
N ARG A 636 3.33 4.68 -8.85
CA ARG A 636 3.38 3.33 -9.46
C ARG A 636 4.50 3.22 -10.49
N GLY A 637 5.04 2.01 -10.67
CA GLY A 637 6.02 1.71 -11.72
C GLY A 637 7.48 2.06 -11.43
N GLY A 638 7.78 2.73 -10.31
CA GLY A 638 9.15 3.00 -9.88
C GLY A 638 9.85 1.73 -9.40
N THR A 639 11.18 1.69 -9.44
CA THR A 639 11.98 0.62 -8.82
C THR A 639 11.69 0.50 -7.31
N VAL A 640 11.31 1.61 -6.67
CA VAL A 640 10.95 1.68 -5.25
C VAL A 640 9.63 0.96 -4.93
N GLY A 641 8.62 1.05 -5.81
CA GLY A 641 7.25 0.60 -5.54
C GLY A 641 6.85 -0.75 -6.15
N ARG A 642 7.69 -1.36 -6.99
CA ARG A 642 7.33 -2.53 -7.79
C ARG A 642 7.77 -3.89 -7.27
N GLY A 643 8.69 -3.97 -6.31
CA GLY A 643 9.31 -5.24 -5.91
C GLY A 643 10.12 -5.94 -7.02
N GLY A 644 9.97 -5.56 -8.31
CA GLY A 644 10.72 -6.08 -9.46
C GLY A 644 12.21 -5.70 -9.49
N GLY A 645 12.65 -4.97 -8.47
CA GLY A 645 14.03 -4.88 -8.00
C GLY A 645 13.98 -4.68 -6.47
N PRO A 646 15.04 -5.03 -5.74
CA PRO A 646 15.10 -4.89 -4.29
C PRO A 646 14.90 -3.43 -3.87
N THR A 647 13.78 -3.17 -3.21
CA THR A 647 13.36 -1.83 -2.76
C THR A 647 14.42 -1.13 -1.92
N HIS A 648 15.25 -1.87 -1.18
CA HIS A 648 16.32 -1.32 -0.34
C HIS A 648 17.32 -0.49 -1.17
N LEU A 649 17.97 -1.10 -2.18
CA LEU A 649 18.89 -0.38 -3.06
C LEU A 649 18.19 0.71 -3.90
N ALA A 650 16.92 0.51 -4.27
CA ALA A 650 16.16 1.51 -5.00
C ALA A 650 15.95 2.80 -4.18
N ILE A 651 15.80 2.70 -2.86
CA ILE A 651 15.74 3.85 -1.94
C ILE A 651 17.13 4.49 -1.80
N LEU A 652 18.18 3.68 -1.60
CA LEU A 652 19.55 4.17 -1.48
C LEU A 652 20.08 4.87 -2.74
N SER A 653 19.52 4.54 -3.91
CA SER A 653 19.91 5.14 -5.19
C SER A 653 19.15 6.43 -5.55
N GLN A 654 18.20 6.88 -4.72
CA GLN A 654 17.55 8.18 -4.93
C GLN A 654 18.58 9.32 -4.89
N PRO A 655 18.36 10.43 -5.62
CA PRO A 655 19.29 11.55 -5.58
C PRO A 655 19.58 12.01 -4.14
N PRO A 656 20.78 12.52 -3.83
CA PRO A 656 21.08 13.02 -2.50
C PRO A 656 20.03 14.00 -2.01
N GLU A 657 19.70 13.93 -0.72
CA GLU A 657 18.81 14.90 -0.06
C GLU A 657 17.34 14.89 -0.52
N THR A 658 16.88 13.88 -1.27
CA THR A 658 15.45 13.78 -1.66
C THR A 658 14.54 13.12 -0.63
N ILE A 659 15.08 12.33 0.29
CA ILE A 659 14.30 11.63 1.31
C ILE A 659 14.21 12.46 2.60
N HIS A 660 15.34 12.95 3.14
CA HIS A 660 15.38 13.78 4.36
C HIS A 660 14.42 13.35 5.49
N GLY A 661 14.40 12.05 5.78
CA GLY A 661 13.54 11.46 6.82
C GLY A 661 12.05 11.43 6.48
N SER A 662 11.65 11.59 5.22
CA SER A 662 10.26 11.50 4.79
C SER A 662 10.17 10.75 3.47
N LEU A 663 9.93 9.44 3.55
CA LEU A 663 9.71 8.60 2.37
C LEU A 663 8.20 8.32 2.23
N ARG A 664 7.62 8.61 1.07
CA ARG A 664 6.23 8.25 0.75
C ARG A 664 6.19 7.42 -0.54
N VAL A 665 5.67 6.20 -0.47
CA VAL A 665 5.77 5.23 -1.57
C VAL A 665 4.44 4.52 -1.80
N THR A 666 4.06 4.39 -3.07
CA THR A 666 2.92 3.58 -3.48
C THR A 666 3.25 2.08 -3.38
N VAL A 667 2.49 1.34 -2.57
CA VAL A 667 2.48 -0.12 -2.58
C VAL A 667 1.44 -0.56 -3.61
N GLN A 668 1.93 -1.16 -4.69
CA GLN A 668 1.06 -1.65 -5.76
C GLN A 668 0.24 -2.85 -5.29
N GLY A 669 -1.02 -2.90 -5.69
CA GLY A 669 -1.92 -3.99 -5.30
C GLY A 669 -1.42 -5.37 -5.73
N GLU A 670 -0.71 -5.49 -6.85
CA GLU A 670 -0.09 -6.74 -7.29
C GLU A 670 1.13 -7.19 -6.46
N VAL A 671 1.67 -6.32 -5.59
CA VAL A 671 2.86 -6.61 -4.74
C VAL A 671 2.48 -6.68 -3.25
N ILE A 672 1.21 -6.39 -2.91
CA ILE A 672 0.77 -6.31 -1.50
C ILE A 672 0.85 -7.66 -0.79
N GLU A 673 0.51 -8.76 -1.46
CA GLU A 673 0.63 -10.13 -0.91
C GLU A 673 2.09 -10.47 -0.64
N GLN A 674 2.99 -10.28 -1.60
CA GLN A 674 4.42 -10.54 -1.39
C GLN A 674 5.02 -9.67 -0.27
N SER A 675 4.49 -8.46 -0.08
CA SER A 675 5.00 -7.51 0.92
C SER A 675 4.45 -7.74 2.32
N PHE A 676 3.18 -8.15 2.43
CA PHE A 676 2.41 -8.17 3.68
C PHE A 676 1.54 -9.42 3.87
N GLY A 677 1.53 -10.38 2.97
CA GLY A 677 0.72 -11.61 3.07
C GLY A 677 1.21 -12.57 4.15
N GLU A 678 2.52 -12.58 4.44
CA GLU A 678 3.16 -13.43 5.45
C GLU A 678 3.87 -12.58 6.53
N GLU A 679 3.88 -13.05 7.79
CA GLU A 679 4.35 -12.27 8.95
C GLU A 679 5.83 -11.87 8.89
N HIS A 680 6.72 -12.79 8.51
CA HIS A 680 8.15 -12.51 8.38
C HIS A 680 8.45 -11.60 7.20
N LEU A 681 7.73 -11.74 6.08
CA LEU A 681 7.84 -10.84 4.94
C LEU A 681 7.35 -9.44 5.29
N CYS A 682 6.21 -9.30 5.95
CA CYS A 682 5.71 -8.04 6.51
C CYS A 682 6.79 -7.36 7.36
N PHE A 683 7.37 -8.09 8.32
CA PHE A 683 8.45 -7.57 9.16
C PHE A 683 9.66 -7.08 8.34
N ARG A 684 10.12 -7.87 7.36
CA ARG A 684 11.26 -7.51 6.49
C ARG A 684 10.93 -6.29 5.63
N THR A 685 9.67 -6.14 5.20
CA THR A 685 9.19 -4.97 4.47
C THR A 685 9.31 -3.70 5.31
N LEU A 686 8.76 -3.69 6.52
CA LEU A 686 8.88 -2.55 7.42
C LEU A 686 10.36 -2.23 7.74
N GLN A 687 11.18 -3.26 7.91
CA GLN A 687 12.61 -3.13 8.19
C GLN A 687 13.38 -2.47 7.04
N ARG A 688 13.22 -2.96 5.80
CA ARG A 688 14.00 -2.44 4.66
C ARG A 688 13.66 -1.00 4.35
N PHE A 689 12.37 -0.62 4.40
CA PHE A 689 11.96 0.77 4.17
C PHE A 689 12.54 1.70 5.24
N THR A 690 12.52 1.27 6.51
CA THR A 690 13.05 2.06 7.62
C THR A 690 14.57 2.22 7.54
N ALA A 691 15.29 1.12 7.32
CA ALA A 691 16.74 1.10 7.23
C ALA A 691 17.27 1.93 6.05
N ALA A 692 16.72 1.69 4.85
CA ALA A 692 17.15 2.38 3.64
C ALA A 692 16.89 3.89 3.70
N SER A 693 15.75 4.30 4.25
CA SER A 693 15.40 5.73 4.40
C SER A 693 16.33 6.44 5.38
N LEU A 694 16.67 5.78 6.50
CA LEU A 694 17.60 6.31 7.49
C LEU A 694 19.00 6.45 6.90
N GLU A 695 19.47 5.39 6.25
CA GLU A 695 20.81 5.37 5.68
C GLU A 695 20.97 6.39 4.56
N HIS A 696 20.02 6.49 3.62
CA HIS A 696 20.08 7.48 2.54
C HIS A 696 20.26 8.91 3.08
N GLY A 697 19.53 9.26 4.15
CA GLY A 697 19.62 10.57 4.78
C GLY A 697 20.97 10.86 5.44
N MET A 698 21.75 9.84 5.79
CA MET A 698 23.06 9.97 6.46
C MET A 698 24.26 9.61 5.60
N HIS A 699 24.02 8.87 4.52
CA HIS A 699 24.96 8.29 3.59
C HIS A 699 24.38 8.36 2.17
N PRO A 700 24.29 9.57 1.59
CA PRO A 700 23.74 9.73 0.25
C PRO A 700 24.63 9.04 -0.80
N PRO A 701 24.06 8.63 -1.95
CA PRO A 701 24.85 8.03 -3.02
C PRO A 701 25.81 9.03 -3.65
N ILE A 702 26.79 8.52 -4.40
CA ILE A 702 27.73 9.35 -5.15
C ILE A 702 26.98 10.21 -6.18
N SER A 703 27.36 11.48 -6.29
CA SER A 703 26.86 12.32 -7.37
C SER A 703 27.39 11.81 -8.72
N PRO A 704 26.55 11.78 -9.78
CA PRO A 704 26.97 11.29 -11.08
C PRO A 704 27.99 12.25 -11.70
N LYS A 705 29.04 11.68 -12.30
CA LYS A 705 30.12 12.43 -12.94
C LYS A 705 29.61 13.22 -14.16
N PRO A 706 30.25 14.35 -14.54
CA PRO A 706 29.83 15.15 -15.68
C PRO A 706 29.71 14.34 -16.98
N GLU A 707 30.67 13.45 -17.26
CA GLU A 707 30.66 12.58 -18.44
C GLU A 707 29.51 11.55 -18.42
N TRP A 708 29.08 11.10 -17.23
CA TRP A 708 27.92 10.21 -17.11
C TRP A 708 26.63 10.98 -17.40
N ARG A 709 26.50 12.21 -16.88
CA ARG A 709 25.34 13.06 -17.16
C ARG A 709 25.20 13.35 -18.65
N ALA A 710 26.29 13.75 -19.30
CA ALA A 710 26.31 14.02 -20.74
C ALA A 710 25.86 12.80 -21.55
N LEU A 711 26.40 11.60 -21.23
CA LEU A 711 25.99 10.37 -21.89
C LEU A 711 24.51 10.03 -21.65
N MET A 712 24.02 10.18 -20.41
CA MET A 712 22.61 9.95 -20.08
C MET A 712 21.67 10.91 -20.82
N ASP A 713 22.06 12.19 -20.98
CA ASP A 713 21.31 13.17 -21.77
C ASP A 713 21.25 12.78 -23.26
N GLU A 714 22.37 12.37 -23.85
CA GLU A 714 22.41 11.89 -25.25
C GLU A 714 21.55 10.63 -25.45
N MET A 715 21.68 9.65 -24.56
CA MET A 715 20.92 8.40 -24.62
C MET A 715 19.41 8.65 -24.47
N ALA A 716 19.00 9.59 -23.61
CA ALA A 716 17.59 9.93 -23.42
C ALA A 716 16.95 10.50 -24.69
N ILE A 717 17.68 11.31 -25.47
CA ILE A 717 17.17 11.83 -26.75
C ILE A 717 16.95 10.68 -27.74
N VAL A 718 17.94 9.80 -27.90
CA VAL A 718 17.86 8.66 -28.83
C VAL A 718 16.74 7.69 -28.42
N ALA A 719 16.68 7.32 -27.14
CA ALA A 719 15.67 6.41 -26.62
C ALA A 719 14.24 6.96 -26.75
N THR A 720 14.05 8.27 -26.51
CA THR A 720 12.74 8.92 -26.69
C THR A 720 12.31 8.90 -28.15
N LYS A 721 13.24 9.22 -29.06
CA LYS A 721 12.97 9.24 -30.49
C LYS A 721 12.58 7.85 -31.00
N GLU A 722 13.32 6.82 -30.63
CA GLU A 722 13.02 5.44 -31.01
C GLU A 722 11.66 5.00 -30.44
N TYR A 723 11.43 5.21 -29.14
CA TYR A 723 10.16 4.86 -28.50
C TYR A 723 8.97 5.54 -29.19
N ARG A 724 9.04 6.86 -29.41
CA ARG A 724 7.95 7.62 -30.02
C ARG A 724 7.73 7.28 -31.48
N SER A 725 8.80 6.98 -32.22
CA SER A 725 8.70 6.56 -33.63
C SER A 725 7.85 5.30 -33.81
N ILE A 726 7.88 4.39 -32.84
CA ILE A 726 7.09 3.15 -32.86
C ILE A 726 5.71 3.38 -32.25
N VAL A 727 5.64 3.97 -31.05
CA VAL A 727 4.38 4.00 -30.27
C VAL A 727 3.40 5.07 -30.74
N PHE A 728 3.90 6.22 -31.23
CA PHE A 728 3.06 7.36 -31.61
C PHE A 728 3.09 7.67 -33.10
N GLU A 729 4.23 7.44 -33.78
CA GLU A 729 4.39 7.83 -35.19
C GLU A 729 4.06 6.69 -36.17
N GLU A 730 4.28 5.42 -35.84
CA GLU A 730 3.92 4.28 -36.71
C GLU A 730 2.39 4.12 -36.78
N PRO A 731 1.75 4.34 -37.95
CA PRO A 731 0.29 4.38 -38.04
C PRO A 731 -0.39 3.04 -37.72
N ARG A 732 0.32 1.93 -37.89
CA ARG A 732 -0.20 0.56 -37.65
C ARG A 732 0.03 0.07 -36.23
N PHE A 733 0.75 0.82 -35.38
CA PHE A 733 1.08 0.36 -34.03
C PHE A 733 -0.19 0.07 -33.21
N VAL A 734 -1.18 0.96 -33.23
CA VAL A 734 -2.43 0.78 -32.48
C VAL A 734 -3.21 -0.44 -32.97
N GLU A 735 -3.22 -0.68 -34.28
CA GLU A 735 -3.85 -1.88 -34.87
C GLU A 735 -3.13 -3.15 -34.44
N TYR A 736 -1.80 -3.19 -34.62
CA TYR A 736 -0.96 -4.30 -34.19
C TYR A 736 -1.17 -4.61 -32.70
N PHE A 737 -1.05 -3.59 -31.84
CA PHE A 737 -1.18 -3.72 -30.39
C PHE A 737 -2.53 -4.31 -29.98
N ARG A 738 -3.63 -3.92 -30.65
CA ARG A 738 -4.97 -4.47 -30.38
C ARG A 738 -5.13 -5.94 -30.80
N LEU A 739 -4.39 -6.38 -31.82
CA LEU A 739 -4.45 -7.76 -32.32
C LEU A 739 -3.60 -8.71 -31.48
N VAL A 740 -2.41 -8.26 -31.07
CA VAL A 740 -1.46 -9.11 -30.33
C VAL A 740 -1.69 -9.13 -28.81
N SER A 741 -2.43 -8.15 -28.27
CA SER A 741 -2.76 -8.08 -26.84
C SER A 741 -4.24 -8.38 -26.57
N LEU A 742 -4.54 -8.89 -25.37
CA LEU A 742 -5.92 -9.19 -24.90
C LEU A 742 -6.75 -7.93 -24.58
N GLN A 743 -6.46 -6.79 -25.20
CA GLN A 743 -7.01 -5.48 -24.85
C GLN A 743 -8.54 -5.43 -24.85
N PHE A 744 -9.18 -5.95 -25.91
CA PHE A 744 -10.64 -5.93 -26.02
C PHE A 744 -11.32 -6.82 -24.99
N SER A 745 -10.75 -7.99 -24.68
CA SER A 745 -11.35 -8.94 -23.74
C SER A 745 -11.33 -8.36 -22.31
N LEU A 746 -10.23 -7.75 -21.87
CA LEU A 746 -10.10 -7.19 -20.51
C LEU A 746 -10.95 -5.93 -20.28
N LEU A 747 -11.24 -5.14 -21.32
CA LEU A 747 -12.16 -3.99 -21.19
C LEU A 747 -13.63 -4.43 -21.10
N VAL A 748 -13.97 -5.55 -21.74
CA VAL A 748 -15.33 -6.11 -21.74
C VAL A 748 -15.59 -6.96 -20.49
N PHE A 749 -14.59 -7.69 -20.00
CA PHE A 749 -14.68 -8.46 -18.75
C PHE A 749 -14.22 -7.59 -17.57
N SER A 750 -15.17 -7.10 -16.77
CA SER A 750 -15.00 -6.21 -15.62
C SER A 750 -14.18 -6.82 -14.46
N LEU A 751 -12.86 -6.98 -14.64
CA LEU A 751 -11.93 -7.62 -13.70
C LEU A 751 -11.52 -6.73 -12.53
N SER A 752 -11.70 -5.41 -12.64
CA SER A 752 -11.53 -4.46 -11.53
C SER A 752 -12.44 -3.24 -11.70
N HIS A 753 -12.70 -2.52 -10.60
CA HIS A 753 -13.49 -1.30 -10.68
C HIS A 753 -12.76 -0.14 -11.41
N THR A 754 -11.50 -0.33 -11.80
CA THR A 754 -10.56 0.78 -11.79
C THR A 754 -10.76 1.77 -12.92
N PHE A 755 -11.30 1.41 -14.10
CA PHE A 755 -11.54 2.41 -15.17
C PHE A 755 -12.66 1.97 -16.12
N THR A 756 -13.66 2.83 -16.35
CA THR A 756 -14.77 2.59 -17.31
C THR A 756 -15.02 3.75 -18.29
N SER A 757 -14.30 4.89 -18.19
CA SER A 757 -14.54 6.02 -19.10
C SER A 757 -13.86 5.81 -20.45
N LEU A 758 -14.61 5.22 -21.37
CA LEU A 758 -14.51 5.44 -22.79
C LEU A 758 -15.02 6.85 -23.11
N GLN A 759 -14.12 7.82 -23.26
CA GLN A 759 -14.41 8.98 -24.10
C GLN A 759 -13.11 9.39 -24.80
N LEU A 760 -13.17 9.42 -26.15
CA LEU A 760 -12.12 9.74 -27.13
C LEU A 760 -11.17 8.60 -27.54
N LEU A 761 -11.74 7.58 -28.18
CA LEU A 761 -11.04 6.80 -29.20
C LEU A 761 -10.87 7.65 -30.48
N SER A 762 -9.98 8.64 -30.42
CA SER A 762 -9.39 9.28 -31.60
C SER A 762 -7.86 9.25 -31.50
N SER A 763 -7.27 8.41 -32.35
CA SER A 763 -5.90 8.46 -32.90
C SER A 763 -4.64 8.48 -32.01
N LEU A 764 -4.67 8.55 -30.68
CA LEU A 764 -3.43 8.71 -29.89
C LEU A 764 -3.27 7.68 -28.76
N ALA A 765 -2.13 6.97 -28.78
CA ALA A 765 -1.70 6.02 -27.74
C ALA A 765 -1.59 6.64 -26.33
N PHE A 766 -1.65 7.97 -26.21
CA PHE A 766 -1.53 8.66 -24.93
C PHE A 766 -2.76 8.50 -24.03
N HIS A 767 -3.96 8.26 -24.57
CA HIS A 767 -5.19 8.11 -23.79
C HIS A 767 -5.31 6.76 -23.06
N PHE A 768 -4.32 5.86 -23.19
CA PHE A 768 -4.28 4.63 -22.40
C PHE A 768 -3.74 4.89 -20.98
N PHE A 769 -4.48 4.48 -19.95
CA PHE A 769 -3.97 4.46 -18.57
C PHE A 769 -2.74 3.57 -18.47
N SER A 770 -1.72 4.01 -17.71
CA SER A 770 -0.42 3.35 -17.66
C SER A 770 -0.45 1.92 -17.06
N VAL A 771 -1.42 1.64 -16.18
CA VAL A 771 -1.67 0.28 -15.65
C VAL A 771 -1.96 -0.69 -16.79
N TYR A 772 -2.87 -0.33 -17.69
CA TYR A 772 -3.24 -1.17 -18.82
C TYR A 772 -2.13 -1.23 -19.87
N TRP A 773 -1.48 -0.10 -20.18
CA TRP A 773 -0.33 -0.09 -21.09
C TRP A 773 0.75 -1.07 -20.65
N ILE A 774 1.12 -1.08 -19.37
CA ILE A 774 2.13 -1.99 -18.86
C ILE A 774 1.60 -3.42 -18.79
N PHE A 775 0.37 -3.62 -18.34
CA PHE A 775 -0.23 -4.96 -18.26
C PHE A 775 -0.27 -5.63 -19.64
N TYR A 776 -0.70 -4.90 -20.68
CA TYR A 776 -0.72 -5.41 -22.04
C TYR A 776 0.68 -5.69 -22.60
N ASN A 777 1.67 -4.84 -22.29
CA ASN A 777 3.05 -5.10 -22.69
C ASN A 777 3.72 -6.23 -21.88
N LEU A 778 3.25 -6.52 -20.66
CA LEU A 778 3.68 -7.69 -19.88
C LEU A 778 3.14 -8.98 -20.52
N VAL A 779 1.88 -8.99 -20.95
CA VAL A 779 1.29 -10.09 -21.72
C VAL A 779 2.02 -10.29 -23.07
N LEU A 780 2.46 -9.21 -23.72
CA LEU A 780 3.27 -9.28 -24.96
C LEU A 780 4.73 -9.69 -24.76
N LYS A 781 5.24 -9.73 -23.52
CA LYS A 781 6.56 -10.31 -23.22
C LYS A 781 6.49 -11.82 -22.95
N ILE A 782 5.29 -12.34 -22.73
CA ILE A 782 5.01 -13.76 -22.46
C ILE A 782 4.62 -14.50 -23.76
N ASN A 783 4.24 -13.78 -24.82
CA ASN A 783 4.14 -14.29 -26.20
C ASN A 783 5.38 -13.87 -27.00
#